data_AF-A0A674N8A6-F1
#
_entry.id   AF-A0A674N8A6-F1
#
_cell.length_a   1.000
_cell.length_b   1.000
_cell.length_c   1.000
_cell.angle_alpha   90.00
_cell.angle_beta   90.00
_cell.angle_gamma   90.00
#
_symmetry.space_group_name_H-M   'P 1'
#
loop_
_entity.id
_entity.type
_entity.pdbx_description
1 polymer ?
#
loop_
_entity_poly.entity_id
_entity_poly.type
_entity_poly.pdbx_seq_one_letter_code
_entity_poly.pdbx_strand_id
1 'polypeptide(L)'
;MKVVNLKQAILQAWKERWSDYQWAINIKKNFPKGATWDYPNLAEALMEQAMIGLSPNPLILSYLKYAVSSQMVSYSSVLTAISKFDDFSRELCVKSLLEIMDMFCHRLSCHGKAEECIGLCRALLVVVDWLLQGCDWYCEKLRELGPSVSTETSLRACLDRLHTLMNSTKNRALVHIARLEDQSAWNNVEQSVMKVTEGLGSIPNQALATKLEECLSLVKSIPMMLSVQCDQPVHASFPSVHAFVMLEGTMNLTGETQPLVEQLMMIKRMQKIPTSLFVLEIWKACFTGLIESPEGTEELKWTAFTFLKIPQVLLRLKKYHGDKGEDFMEDVNVAFQHLLKLTPLLDKADQRCNCDCLGMLLQECHKLGLLSEVNTSCLTEKRAEDREFAPRLKTAENANIQPNPGLILRAEPTVTNILKTVDADHSKSPEGLLGVLGHMLSGKSLDLLLAAAAATGKLKSFARKFIKLNEFPKHISGEGSKSASVRALLFDISFLMLCHMVQTYGSEVRSRSWSGWAVIPSGETPFFETWLQTGMPEEGKTLNPDHPCFRPEPGKVESLVTLLNNSAEMKLVQVKWHEICLSIPAAILEVLNAWENGVLSVEAVQKITDNIKGKVCSMAICAVAWLVSHVRMLGRDEREKPQTMIRQLVTPLYGEHTLQFYNERVIIMSSIMECMCADIFQQTGATLRPPMEGQESIPYRNLLPAKDPIHMNC
;
A
#
# COMPACT_ATOMS: atom_id res chain seq x y z
N MET A 1 -40.65 -17.03 -20.66
CA MET A 1 -39.87 -15.96 -21.32
C MET A 1 -39.57 -16.41 -22.74
N LYS A 2 -40.01 -15.68 -23.77
CA LYS A 2 -39.61 -16.01 -25.16
C LYS A 2 -38.11 -15.76 -25.27
N VAL A 3 -37.34 -16.79 -25.61
CA VAL A 3 -35.92 -16.65 -25.93
C VAL A 3 -35.84 -15.71 -27.13
N VAL A 4 -35.46 -14.46 -26.89
CA VAL A 4 -35.31 -13.48 -27.97
C VAL A 4 -34.15 -13.94 -28.83
N ASN A 5 -34.37 -14.06 -30.14
CA ASN A 5 -33.29 -14.44 -31.06
C ASN A 5 -32.25 -13.30 -31.10
N LEU A 6 -30.97 -13.61 -30.93
CA LEU A 6 -29.89 -12.64 -30.91
C LEU A 6 -29.84 -11.76 -32.18
N LYS A 7 -30.10 -12.35 -33.36
CA LYS A 7 -30.19 -11.61 -34.62
C LYS A 7 -31.36 -10.62 -34.61
N GLN A 8 -32.51 -11.01 -34.05
CA GLN A 8 -33.65 -10.11 -33.92
C GLN A 8 -33.37 -8.96 -32.95
N ALA A 9 -32.66 -9.22 -31.84
CA ALA A 9 -32.26 -8.19 -30.89
C ALA A 9 -31.29 -7.17 -31.53
N ILE A 10 -30.31 -7.65 -32.31
CA ILE A 10 -29.39 -6.77 -33.05
C ILE A 10 -30.15 -5.92 -34.08
N LEU A 11 -31.06 -6.54 -34.84
CA LEU A 11 -31.87 -5.83 -35.83
C LEU A 11 -32.83 -4.83 -35.18
N GLN A 12 -33.37 -5.12 -34.00
CA GLN A 12 -34.18 -4.18 -33.24
C GLN A 12 -33.35 -2.98 -32.80
N ALA A 13 -32.18 -3.21 -32.20
CA ALA A 13 -31.26 -2.15 -31.79
C ALA A 13 -30.85 -1.26 -32.98
N TRP A 14 -30.60 -1.88 -34.13
CA TRP A 14 -30.30 -1.15 -35.38
C TRP A 14 -31.49 -0.33 -35.88
N LYS A 15 -32.71 -0.89 -35.90
CA LYS A 15 -33.94 -0.19 -36.30
C LYS A 15 -34.24 1.01 -35.39
N GLU A 16 -34.05 0.83 -34.09
CA GLU A 16 -34.29 1.85 -33.06
C GLU A 16 -33.08 2.79 -32.86
N ARG A 17 -31.99 2.58 -33.59
CA ARG A 17 -30.74 3.37 -33.51
C ARG A 17 -30.20 3.55 -32.10
N TRP A 18 -30.15 2.47 -31.33
CA TRP A 18 -29.63 2.50 -29.97
C TRP A 18 -28.17 2.96 -29.92
N SER A 19 -27.80 3.70 -28.89
CA SER A 19 -26.37 3.98 -28.60
C SER A 19 -25.65 2.71 -28.15
N ASP A 20 -24.31 2.69 -28.27
CA ASP A 20 -23.48 1.54 -27.87
C ASP A 20 -23.76 1.10 -26.41
N TYR A 21 -23.94 2.08 -25.52
CA TYR A 21 -24.26 1.85 -24.11
C TYR A 21 -25.66 1.26 -23.91
N GLN A 22 -26.67 1.81 -24.59
CA GLN A 22 -28.05 1.30 -24.52
C GLN A 22 -28.14 -0.12 -25.06
N TRP A 23 -27.45 -0.40 -26.17
CA TRP A 23 -27.35 -1.73 -26.74
C TRP A 23 -26.70 -2.72 -25.76
N ALA A 24 -25.55 -2.38 -25.18
CA ALA A 24 -24.85 -3.26 -24.26
C ALA A 24 -25.68 -3.61 -23.02
N ILE A 25 -26.43 -2.66 -22.44
CA ILE A 25 -27.34 -2.92 -21.32
C ILE A 25 -28.43 -3.93 -21.71
N ASN A 26 -29.08 -3.70 -22.86
CA ASN A 26 -30.19 -4.55 -23.30
C ASN A 26 -29.73 -5.96 -23.67
N ILE A 27 -28.53 -6.11 -24.27
CA ILE A 27 -27.94 -7.43 -24.51
C ILE A 27 -27.65 -8.14 -23.18
N LYS A 28 -26.99 -7.49 -22.22
CA LYS A 28 -26.67 -8.06 -20.90
C LYS A 28 -27.93 -8.46 -20.11
N LYS A 29 -29.03 -7.73 -20.29
CA LYS A 29 -30.31 -7.99 -19.60
C LYS A 29 -31.06 -9.19 -20.20
N ASN A 30 -31.03 -9.33 -21.53
CA ASN A 30 -31.86 -10.29 -22.24
C ASN A 30 -31.15 -11.62 -22.55
N PHE A 31 -29.82 -11.64 -22.50
CA PHE A 31 -29.01 -12.83 -22.73
C PHE A 31 -28.13 -13.08 -21.50
N PRO A 32 -28.29 -14.19 -20.76
CA PRO A 32 -27.39 -14.55 -19.67
C PRO A 32 -26.03 -14.99 -20.21
N LYS A 33 -24.95 -14.75 -19.45
CA LYS A 33 -23.61 -15.26 -19.78
C LYS A 33 -23.63 -16.78 -19.83
N GLY A 34 -22.88 -17.36 -20.78
CA GLY A 34 -22.70 -18.80 -20.89
C GLY A 34 -21.78 -19.38 -19.80
N ALA A 35 -21.33 -20.62 -19.99
CA ALA A 35 -20.32 -21.26 -19.13
C ALA A 35 -18.92 -20.62 -19.25
N THR A 36 -18.68 -19.89 -20.34
CA THR A 36 -17.53 -19.01 -20.56
C THR A 36 -17.90 -17.56 -20.28
N TRP A 37 -16.91 -16.69 -20.05
CA TRP A 37 -17.15 -15.26 -19.83
C TRP A 37 -17.70 -14.53 -21.07
N ASP A 38 -17.69 -15.19 -22.23
CA ASP A 38 -18.14 -14.69 -23.54
C ASP A 38 -19.66 -14.86 -23.74
N TYR A 39 -20.28 -13.97 -24.52
CA TYR A 39 -21.63 -14.18 -25.04
C TYR A 39 -21.56 -15.07 -26.29
N PRO A 40 -22.03 -16.33 -26.21
CA PRO A 40 -21.85 -17.28 -27.32
C PRO A 40 -22.49 -16.75 -28.61
N ASN A 41 -21.73 -16.85 -29.71
CA ASN A 41 -22.12 -16.43 -31.06
C ASN A 41 -22.38 -14.92 -31.24
N LEU A 42 -22.06 -14.07 -30.25
CA LEU A 42 -22.30 -12.62 -30.37
C LEU A 42 -21.40 -11.95 -31.41
N ALA A 43 -20.10 -12.27 -31.42
CA ALA A 43 -19.17 -11.74 -32.41
C ALA A 43 -19.59 -12.12 -33.84
N GLU A 44 -19.94 -13.38 -34.05
CA GLU A 44 -20.42 -13.89 -35.34
C GLU A 44 -21.73 -13.24 -35.77
N ALA A 45 -22.73 -13.16 -34.89
CA ALA A 45 -24.00 -12.54 -35.22
C ALA A 45 -23.86 -11.04 -35.55
N LEU A 46 -23.04 -10.29 -34.81
CA LEU A 46 -22.75 -8.89 -35.12
C LEU A 46 -22.02 -8.75 -36.45
N MET A 47 -21.06 -9.63 -36.74
CA MET A 47 -20.29 -9.59 -37.98
C MET A 47 -21.15 -9.91 -39.20
N GLU A 48 -21.95 -10.98 -39.15
CA GLU A 48 -22.88 -11.33 -40.24
C GLU A 48 -23.84 -10.19 -40.55
N GLN A 49 -24.42 -9.54 -39.53
CA GLN A 49 -25.35 -8.43 -39.72
C GLN A 49 -24.65 -7.16 -40.20
N ALA A 50 -23.41 -6.92 -39.78
CA ALA A 50 -22.61 -5.79 -40.26
C ALA A 50 -22.24 -5.93 -41.75
N MET A 51 -22.08 -7.16 -42.23
CA MET A 51 -21.53 -7.47 -43.57
C MET A 51 -22.59 -7.87 -44.61
N ILE A 52 -23.86 -7.47 -44.46
CA ILE A 52 -24.90 -7.77 -45.47
C ILE A 52 -24.78 -6.89 -46.73
N GLY A 53 -24.41 -5.62 -46.59
CA GLY A 53 -24.38 -4.64 -47.70
C GLY A 53 -23.03 -4.52 -48.40
N LEU A 54 -22.98 -3.83 -49.55
CA LEU A 54 -21.72 -3.56 -50.29
C LEU A 54 -20.66 -2.86 -49.42
N SER A 55 -21.10 -2.03 -48.46
CA SER A 55 -20.30 -1.45 -47.40
C SER A 55 -20.77 -1.96 -46.04
N PRO A 56 -19.87 -2.00 -45.03
CA PRO A 56 -20.23 -2.52 -43.73
C PRO A 56 -21.13 -1.53 -42.98
N ASN A 57 -22.10 -2.04 -42.23
CA ASN A 57 -23.03 -1.22 -41.46
C ASN A 57 -22.30 -0.56 -40.27
N PRO A 58 -22.16 0.79 -40.25
CA PRO A 58 -21.31 1.47 -39.27
C PRO A 58 -21.85 1.36 -37.84
N LEU A 59 -23.17 1.29 -37.66
CA LEU A 59 -23.79 1.17 -36.34
C LEU A 59 -23.61 -0.23 -35.74
N ILE A 60 -23.78 -1.28 -36.55
CA ILE A 60 -23.56 -2.65 -36.06
C ILE A 60 -22.06 -2.88 -35.81
N LEU A 61 -21.19 -2.28 -36.63
CA LEU A 61 -19.76 -2.24 -36.35
C LEU A 61 -19.42 -1.52 -35.04
N SER A 62 -20.07 -0.41 -34.69
CA SER A 62 -19.83 0.27 -33.41
C SER A 62 -20.18 -0.63 -32.22
N TYR A 63 -21.26 -1.40 -32.32
CA TYR A 63 -21.61 -2.41 -31.32
C TYR A 63 -20.52 -3.48 -31.16
N LEU A 64 -19.93 -3.97 -32.26
CA LEU A 64 -18.83 -4.93 -32.20
C LEU A 64 -17.56 -4.30 -31.59
N LYS A 65 -17.19 -3.08 -32.00
CA LYS A 65 -16.04 -2.35 -31.43
C LYS A 65 -16.22 -2.10 -29.93
N TYR A 66 -17.44 -1.76 -29.51
CA TYR A 66 -17.80 -1.61 -28.09
C TYR A 66 -17.73 -2.96 -27.35
N ALA A 67 -18.24 -4.05 -27.94
CA ALA A 67 -18.19 -5.38 -27.35
C ALA A 67 -16.75 -5.86 -27.12
N VAL A 68 -15.84 -5.59 -28.05
CA VAL A 68 -14.40 -5.86 -27.91
C VAL A 68 -13.80 -5.03 -26.78
N SER A 69 -14.11 -3.74 -26.72
CA SER A 69 -13.52 -2.80 -25.75
C SER A 69 -14.02 -3.04 -24.33
N SER A 70 -15.27 -3.50 -24.18
CA SER A 70 -15.91 -3.82 -22.90
C SER A 70 -15.79 -5.30 -22.51
N GLN A 71 -15.00 -6.08 -23.25
CA GLN A 71 -14.77 -7.52 -23.03
C GLN A 71 -16.07 -8.34 -22.94
N MET A 72 -17.10 -7.95 -23.71
CA MET A 72 -18.30 -8.76 -23.89
C MET A 72 -18.08 -9.95 -24.83
N VAL A 73 -17.08 -9.84 -25.72
CA VAL A 73 -16.64 -10.92 -26.61
C VAL A 73 -15.16 -11.21 -26.43
N SER A 74 -14.77 -12.48 -26.55
CA SER A 74 -13.36 -12.86 -26.52
C SER A 74 -12.65 -12.52 -27.83
N TYR A 75 -11.34 -12.21 -27.77
CA TYR A 75 -10.54 -12.00 -28.99
C TYR A 75 -10.55 -13.23 -29.91
N SER A 76 -10.59 -14.44 -29.33
CA SER A 76 -10.74 -15.69 -30.08
C SER A 76 -12.01 -15.70 -30.91
N SER A 77 -13.17 -15.39 -30.32
CA SER A 77 -14.46 -15.39 -31.03
C SER A 77 -14.49 -14.38 -32.19
N VAL A 78 -13.85 -13.22 -32.01
CA VAL A 78 -13.78 -12.16 -33.02
C VAL A 78 -12.87 -12.58 -34.17
N LEU A 79 -11.69 -13.15 -33.88
CA LEU A 79 -10.79 -13.68 -34.90
C LEU A 79 -11.45 -14.80 -35.71
N THR A 80 -12.13 -15.74 -35.05
CA THR A 80 -12.89 -16.80 -35.75
C THR A 80 -14.00 -16.21 -36.61
N ALA A 81 -14.75 -15.21 -36.12
CA ALA A 81 -15.78 -14.55 -36.91
C ALA A 81 -15.20 -13.85 -38.16
N ILE A 82 -14.04 -13.19 -38.03
CA ILE A 82 -13.35 -12.55 -39.16
C ILE A 82 -12.97 -13.59 -40.22
N SER A 83 -12.41 -14.72 -39.81
CA SER A 83 -11.95 -15.77 -40.74
C SER A 83 -13.07 -16.42 -41.58
N LYS A 84 -14.35 -16.22 -41.21
CA LYS A 84 -15.50 -16.73 -41.96
C LYS A 84 -15.89 -15.87 -43.16
N PHE A 85 -15.35 -14.66 -43.30
CA PHE A 85 -15.65 -13.76 -44.41
C PHE A 85 -14.76 -14.08 -45.62
N ASP A 86 -15.32 -14.53 -46.75
CA ASP A 86 -14.55 -15.02 -47.90
C ASP A 86 -14.58 -14.07 -49.13
N ASP A 87 -15.45 -13.06 -49.13
CA ASP A 87 -15.62 -12.15 -50.26
C ASP A 87 -14.64 -10.96 -50.25
N PHE A 88 -13.38 -11.22 -50.62
CA PHE A 88 -12.32 -10.20 -50.71
C PHE A 88 -12.56 -9.11 -51.77
N SER A 89 -13.54 -9.29 -52.66
CA SER A 89 -13.93 -8.27 -53.65
C SER A 89 -14.55 -7.02 -53.00
N ARG A 90 -15.10 -7.18 -51.78
CA ARG A 90 -15.70 -6.09 -50.99
C ARG A 90 -14.65 -5.39 -50.14
N GLU A 91 -13.80 -4.60 -50.79
CA GLU A 91 -12.63 -3.94 -50.19
C GLU A 91 -12.93 -3.13 -48.91
N LEU A 92 -14.09 -2.44 -48.84
CA LEU A 92 -14.49 -1.68 -47.64
C LEU A 92 -14.80 -2.58 -46.44
N CYS A 93 -15.34 -3.78 -46.67
CA CYS A 93 -15.63 -4.75 -45.63
C CYS A 93 -14.34 -5.34 -45.07
N VAL A 94 -13.44 -5.78 -45.97
CA VAL A 94 -12.10 -6.26 -45.60
C VAL A 94 -11.35 -5.21 -44.77
N LYS A 95 -11.35 -3.94 -45.22
CA LYS A 95 -10.72 -2.83 -44.48
C LYS A 95 -11.28 -2.70 -43.05
N SER A 96 -12.60 -2.73 -42.88
CA SER A 96 -13.22 -2.63 -41.55
C SER A 96 -12.90 -3.83 -40.64
N LEU A 97 -12.77 -5.04 -41.20
CA LEU A 97 -12.35 -6.22 -40.45
C LEU A 97 -10.90 -6.09 -39.96
N LEU A 98 -9.99 -5.61 -40.82
CA LEU A 98 -8.60 -5.33 -40.45
C LEU A 98 -8.49 -4.26 -39.36
N GLU A 99 -9.30 -3.20 -39.44
CA GLU A 99 -9.37 -2.16 -38.39
C GLU A 99 -9.84 -2.71 -37.03
N ILE A 100 -10.75 -3.70 -37.02
CA ILE A 100 -11.16 -4.36 -35.78
C ILE A 100 -10.00 -5.16 -35.19
N MET A 101 -9.20 -5.85 -36.01
CA MET A 101 -8.03 -6.61 -35.54
C MET A 101 -6.99 -5.72 -34.86
N ASP A 102 -6.76 -4.51 -35.39
CA ASP A 102 -5.80 -3.56 -34.83
C ASP A 102 -6.13 -3.13 -33.39
N MET A 103 -7.42 -3.18 -33.01
CA MET A 103 -7.86 -2.81 -31.66
C MET A 103 -7.24 -3.71 -30.58
N PHE A 104 -6.85 -4.95 -30.91
CA PHE A 104 -6.43 -5.92 -29.90
C PHE A 104 -5.24 -6.82 -30.29
N CYS A 105 -4.66 -6.70 -31.49
CA CYS A 105 -3.54 -7.53 -31.95
C CYS A 105 -2.32 -7.55 -30.99
N HIS A 106 -2.03 -6.43 -30.32
CA HIS A 106 -0.95 -6.32 -29.34
C HIS A 106 -1.29 -6.91 -27.96
N ARG A 107 -2.57 -7.20 -27.68
CA ARG A 107 -3.08 -7.69 -26.38
C ARG A 107 -3.36 -9.20 -26.35
N LEU A 108 -3.15 -9.91 -27.46
CA LEU A 108 -3.35 -11.35 -27.55
C LEU A 108 -2.49 -12.08 -26.51
N SER A 109 -3.10 -12.80 -25.58
CA SER A 109 -2.39 -13.48 -24.50
C SER A 109 -3.22 -14.61 -23.89
N CYS A 110 -2.54 -15.66 -23.44
CA CYS A 110 -3.14 -16.86 -22.86
C CYS A 110 -3.11 -16.80 -21.32
N HIS A 111 -4.09 -16.12 -20.71
CA HIS A 111 -4.22 -16.00 -19.24
C HIS A 111 -5.40 -16.80 -18.65
N GLY A 112 -6.15 -17.54 -19.49
CA GLY A 112 -7.41 -18.20 -19.13
C GLY A 112 -7.29 -19.71 -18.95
N LYS A 113 -8.45 -20.40 -19.01
CA LYS A 113 -8.49 -21.87 -18.98
C LYS A 113 -7.78 -22.46 -20.20
N ALA A 114 -7.25 -23.68 -20.09
CA ALA A 114 -6.56 -24.35 -21.19
C ALA A 114 -7.39 -24.39 -22.48
N GLU A 115 -8.69 -24.67 -22.39
CA GLU A 115 -9.61 -24.68 -23.53
C GLU A 115 -9.75 -23.31 -24.22
N GLU A 116 -9.78 -22.22 -23.46
CA GLU A 116 -9.88 -20.85 -24.00
C GLU A 116 -8.57 -20.45 -24.69
N CYS A 117 -7.43 -20.83 -24.10
CA CYS A 117 -6.11 -20.61 -24.67
C CYS A 117 -5.93 -21.38 -25.98
N ILE A 118 -6.36 -22.65 -26.02
CA ILE A 118 -6.38 -23.47 -27.23
C ILE A 118 -7.33 -22.87 -28.29
N GLY A 119 -8.51 -22.40 -27.87
CA GLY A 119 -9.44 -21.70 -28.75
C GLY A 119 -8.79 -20.49 -29.43
N LEU A 120 -8.03 -19.69 -28.67
CA LEU A 120 -7.27 -18.57 -29.22
C LEU A 120 -6.19 -19.02 -30.21
N CYS A 121 -5.46 -20.11 -29.92
CA CYS A 121 -4.48 -20.69 -30.84
C CYS A 121 -5.14 -21.05 -32.18
N ARG A 122 -6.26 -21.78 -32.15
CA ARG A 122 -7.03 -22.14 -33.36
C ARG A 122 -7.50 -20.89 -34.11
N ALA A 123 -8.06 -19.92 -33.40
CA ALA A 123 -8.54 -18.67 -33.99
C ALA A 123 -7.41 -17.87 -34.67
N LEU A 124 -6.21 -17.87 -34.08
CA LEU A 124 -5.05 -17.21 -34.65
C LEU A 124 -4.56 -17.93 -35.92
N LEU A 125 -4.55 -19.27 -35.93
CA LEU A 125 -4.20 -20.07 -37.10
C LEU A 125 -5.12 -19.78 -38.30
N VAL A 126 -6.44 -19.81 -38.10
CA VAL A 126 -7.40 -19.57 -39.18
C VAL A 126 -7.39 -18.12 -39.67
N VAL A 127 -7.08 -17.14 -38.81
CA VAL A 127 -6.91 -15.75 -39.25
C VAL A 127 -5.61 -15.53 -40.01
N VAL A 128 -4.53 -16.25 -39.67
CA VAL A 128 -3.30 -16.23 -40.48
C VAL A 128 -3.59 -16.78 -41.88
N ASP A 129 -4.33 -17.90 -41.99
CA ASP A 129 -4.78 -18.42 -43.28
C ASP A 129 -5.63 -17.39 -44.04
N TRP A 130 -6.61 -16.78 -43.37
CA TRP A 130 -7.48 -15.76 -43.96
C TRP A 130 -6.70 -14.55 -44.51
N LEU A 131 -5.70 -14.06 -43.77
CA LEU A 131 -4.83 -12.97 -44.24
C LEU A 131 -4.00 -13.37 -45.46
N LEU A 132 -3.53 -14.62 -45.50
CA LEU A 132 -2.80 -15.15 -46.66
C LEU A 132 -3.70 -15.31 -47.88
N GLN A 133 -4.93 -15.79 -47.71
CA GLN A 133 -5.94 -15.85 -48.78
C GLN A 133 -6.28 -14.45 -49.32
N GLY A 134 -6.34 -13.45 -48.45
CA GLY A 134 -6.48 -12.06 -48.87
C GLY A 134 -5.30 -11.57 -49.71
N CYS A 135 -4.07 -11.84 -49.26
CA CYS A 135 -2.87 -11.54 -50.04
C CYS A 135 -2.88 -12.24 -51.40
N ASP A 136 -3.24 -13.52 -51.45
CA ASP A 136 -3.36 -14.32 -52.68
C ASP A 136 -4.34 -13.66 -53.66
N TRP A 137 -5.55 -13.35 -53.18
CA TRP A 137 -6.59 -12.72 -53.99
C TRP A 137 -6.15 -11.38 -54.59
N TYR A 138 -5.48 -10.52 -53.81
CA TYR A 138 -5.01 -9.23 -54.32
C TYR A 138 -3.82 -9.39 -55.28
N CYS A 139 -2.94 -10.38 -55.08
CA CYS A 139 -1.86 -10.71 -56.03
C CYS A 139 -2.41 -11.23 -57.37
N GLU A 140 -3.43 -12.07 -57.33
CA GLU A 140 -4.16 -12.57 -58.51
C GLU A 140 -4.86 -11.43 -59.26
N LYS A 141 -5.55 -10.55 -58.55
CA LYS A 141 -6.19 -9.38 -59.16
C LYS A 141 -5.19 -8.43 -59.82
N LEU A 142 -3.99 -8.25 -59.25
CA LEU A 142 -2.90 -7.49 -59.89
C LEU A 142 -2.37 -8.19 -61.14
N ARG A 143 -2.32 -9.53 -61.14
CA ARG A 143 -1.92 -10.34 -62.29
C ARG A 143 -2.88 -10.20 -63.47
N GLU A 144 -4.19 -10.19 -63.20
CA GLU A 144 -5.23 -10.13 -64.22
C GLU A 144 -5.47 -8.71 -64.77
N LEU A 145 -5.56 -7.71 -63.88
CA LEU A 145 -5.96 -6.34 -64.24
C LEU A 145 -4.77 -5.38 -64.45
N GLY A 146 -3.55 -5.82 -64.12
CA GLY A 146 -2.35 -4.99 -64.15
C GLY A 146 -2.22 -4.05 -62.94
N PRO A 147 -1.27 -3.09 -62.98
CA PRO A 147 -0.96 -2.21 -61.85
C PRO A 147 -2.17 -1.37 -61.43
N SER A 148 -2.63 -1.55 -60.19
CA SER A 148 -3.73 -0.78 -59.60
C SER A 148 -3.38 -0.32 -58.19
N VAL A 149 -3.39 1.00 -57.98
CA VAL A 149 -3.05 1.62 -56.69
C VAL A 149 -4.03 1.19 -55.58
N SER A 150 -5.32 0.99 -55.90
CA SER A 150 -6.30 0.55 -54.91
C SER A 150 -6.07 -0.90 -54.49
N THR A 151 -5.75 -1.78 -55.45
CA THR A 151 -5.44 -3.19 -55.19
C THR A 151 -4.14 -3.33 -54.40
N GLU A 152 -3.10 -2.56 -54.74
CA GLU A 152 -1.86 -2.51 -53.95
C GLU A 152 -2.08 -2.01 -52.51
N THR A 153 -2.97 -1.05 -52.33
CA THR A 153 -3.30 -0.52 -50.99
C THR A 153 -4.00 -1.58 -50.14
N SER A 154 -4.90 -2.36 -50.73
CA SER A 154 -5.61 -3.45 -50.05
C SER A 154 -4.66 -4.61 -49.72
N LEU A 155 -3.78 -5.00 -50.67
CA LEU A 155 -2.71 -5.97 -50.43
C LEU A 155 -1.81 -5.54 -49.27
N ARG A 156 -1.36 -4.27 -49.27
CA ARG A 156 -0.54 -3.71 -48.19
C ARG A 156 -1.28 -3.77 -46.84
N ALA A 157 -2.58 -3.50 -46.82
CA ALA A 157 -3.35 -3.55 -45.59
C ALA A 157 -3.39 -4.97 -44.97
N CYS A 158 -3.62 -6.01 -45.77
CA CYS A 158 -3.55 -7.40 -45.32
C CYS A 158 -2.14 -7.78 -44.86
N LEU A 159 -1.12 -7.43 -45.66
CA LEU A 159 0.27 -7.71 -45.37
C LEU A 159 0.74 -7.06 -44.07
N ASP A 160 0.38 -5.82 -43.80
CA ASP A 160 0.77 -5.11 -42.58
C ASP A 160 0.23 -5.81 -41.33
N ARG A 161 -1.00 -6.35 -41.38
CA ARG A 161 -1.60 -7.08 -40.24
C ARG A 161 -0.97 -8.47 -40.10
N LEU A 162 -0.72 -9.16 -41.21
CA LEU A 162 0.00 -10.43 -41.20
C LEU A 162 1.40 -10.27 -40.60
N HIS A 163 2.14 -9.27 -41.05
CA HIS A 163 3.46 -8.92 -40.51
C HIS A 163 3.37 -8.61 -39.01
N THR A 164 2.42 -7.77 -38.59
CA THR A 164 2.24 -7.41 -37.18
C THR A 164 2.01 -8.63 -36.29
N LEU A 165 1.17 -9.57 -36.75
CA LEU A 165 0.91 -10.81 -36.02
C LEU A 165 2.14 -11.71 -36.01
N MET A 166 2.78 -11.93 -37.16
CA MET A 166 3.84 -12.91 -37.32
C MET A 166 5.22 -12.41 -36.88
N ASN A 167 5.45 -11.11 -36.74
CA ASN A 167 6.69 -10.57 -36.19
C ASN A 167 6.84 -10.90 -34.69
N SER A 168 5.73 -11.14 -33.99
CA SER A 168 5.76 -11.56 -32.58
C SER A 168 6.10 -13.04 -32.42
N THR A 169 7.24 -13.34 -31.78
CA THR A 169 7.66 -14.70 -31.42
C THR A 169 6.60 -15.44 -30.60
N LYS A 170 5.91 -14.73 -29.70
CA LYS A 170 4.76 -15.24 -28.93
C LYS A 170 3.63 -15.72 -29.85
N ASN A 171 3.21 -14.89 -30.81
CA ASN A 171 2.10 -15.25 -31.70
C ASN A 171 2.47 -16.44 -32.60
N ARG A 172 3.71 -16.48 -33.12
CA ARG A 172 4.20 -17.65 -33.87
C ARG A 172 4.17 -18.93 -33.03
N ALA A 173 4.49 -18.85 -31.74
CA ALA A 173 4.39 -19.99 -30.82
C ALA A 173 2.93 -20.44 -30.60
N LEU A 174 1.98 -19.49 -30.49
CA LEU A 174 0.55 -19.84 -30.39
C LEU A 174 0.04 -20.54 -31.66
N VAL A 175 0.45 -20.07 -32.84
CA VAL A 175 0.13 -20.75 -34.12
C VAL A 175 0.79 -22.13 -34.19
N HIS A 176 2.02 -22.28 -33.68
CA HIS A 176 2.67 -23.59 -33.60
C HIS A 176 1.88 -24.58 -32.73
N ILE A 177 1.34 -24.15 -31.59
CA ILE A 177 0.46 -24.97 -30.74
C ILE A 177 -0.80 -25.37 -31.52
N ALA A 178 -1.43 -24.41 -32.22
CA ALA A 178 -2.62 -24.67 -33.04
C ALA A 178 -2.35 -25.72 -34.13
N ARG A 179 -1.19 -25.64 -34.79
CA ARG A 179 -0.75 -26.62 -35.78
C ARG A 179 -0.67 -28.04 -35.21
N LEU A 180 -0.12 -28.19 -34.00
CA LEU A 180 0.00 -29.50 -33.34
C LEU A 180 -1.37 -30.09 -32.99
N GLU A 181 -2.37 -29.24 -32.82
CA GLU A 181 -3.72 -29.64 -32.48
C GLU A 181 -4.59 -29.93 -33.71
N ASP A 182 -4.50 -29.08 -34.75
CA ASP A 182 -5.25 -29.19 -36.01
C ASP A 182 -4.30 -29.09 -37.20
N GLN A 183 -3.71 -30.22 -37.56
CA GLN A 183 -2.84 -30.34 -38.71
C GLN A 183 -3.57 -30.06 -40.03
N SER A 184 -4.89 -30.25 -40.09
CA SER A 184 -5.67 -30.01 -41.32
C SER A 184 -5.78 -28.51 -41.62
N ALA A 185 -6.03 -27.69 -40.60
CA ALA A 185 -6.02 -26.24 -40.73
C ALA A 185 -4.62 -25.70 -41.08
N TRP A 186 -3.55 -26.33 -40.59
CA TRP A 186 -2.18 -25.97 -40.98
C TRP A 186 -1.90 -26.27 -42.46
N ASN A 187 -2.40 -27.38 -43.00
CA ASN A 187 -2.21 -27.70 -44.41
C ASN A 187 -2.85 -26.62 -45.32
N ASN A 188 -3.95 -26.00 -44.90
CA ASN A 188 -4.55 -24.86 -45.62
C ASN A 188 -3.60 -23.65 -45.62
N VAL A 189 -2.97 -23.33 -44.48
CA VAL A 189 -1.95 -22.27 -44.39
C VAL A 189 -0.79 -22.55 -45.35
N GLU A 190 -0.30 -23.79 -45.41
CA GLU A 190 0.78 -24.17 -46.33
C GLU A 190 0.37 -23.99 -47.80
N GLN A 191 -0.87 -24.35 -48.15
CA GLN A 191 -1.41 -24.12 -49.49
C GLN A 191 -1.53 -22.63 -49.81
N SER A 192 -2.07 -21.83 -48.90
CA SER A 192 -2.18 -20.37 -49.06
C SER A 192 -0.80 -19.73 -49.20
N VAL A 193 0.20 -20.15 -48.43
CA VAL A 193 1.60 -19.71 -48.56
C VAL A 193 2.17 -20.04 -49.95
N MET A 194 1.88 -21.22 -50.50
CA MET A 194 2.34 -21.60 -51.85
C MET A 194 1.72 -20.69 -52.92
N LYS A 195 0.40 -20.48 -52.89
CA LYS A 195 -0.30 -19.61 -53.86
C LYS A 195 0.21 -18.16 -53.82
N VAL A 196 0.37 -17.59 -52.63
CA VAL A 196 0.93 -16.23 -52.47
C VAL A 196 2.38 -16.17 -52.97
N THR A 197 3.16 -17.23 -52.80
CA THR A 197 4.54 -17.30 -53.32
C THR A 197 4.55 -17.29 -54.85
N GLU A 198 3.63 -18.00 -55.50
CA GLU A 198 3.48 -17.99 -56.98
C GLU A 198 3.06 -16.60 -57.49
N GLY A 199 2.27 -15.86 -56.70
CA GLY A 199 1.85 -14.50 -57.01
C GLY A 199 2.91 -13.41 -56.83
N LEU A 200 4.08 -13.69 -56.23
CA LEU A 200 5.10 -12.65 -55.97
C LEU A 200 5.57 -11.94 -57.25
N GLY A 201 5.65 -12.66 -58.37
CA GLY A 201 6.09 -12.11 -59.65
C GLY A 201 5.11 -11.15 -60.31
N SER A 202 3.85 -11.08 -59.85
CA SER A 202 2.84 -10.17 -60.41
C SER A 202 2.81 -8.79 -59.73
N ILE A 203 3.57 -8.60 -58.64
CA ILE A 203 3.56 -7.36 -57.84
C ILE A 203 4.50 -6.33 -58.49
N PRO A 204 4.00 -5.17 -58.97
CA PRO A 204 4.84 -4.15 -59.61
C PRO A 204 5.80 -3.47 -58.63
N ASN A 205 5.38 -3.33 -57.36
CA ASN A 205 6.12 -2.65 -56.31
C ASN A 205 7.11 -3.58 -55.60
N GLN A 206 8.39 -3.43 -55.92
CA GLN A 206 9.46 -4.28 -55.37
C GLN A 206 9.53 -4.25 -53.83
N ALA A 207 9.32 -3.11 -53.19
CA ALA A 207 9.36 -3.01 -51.72
C ALA A 207 8.21 -3.79 -51.07
N LEU A 208 7.04 -3.78 -51.70
CA LEU A 208 5.88 -4.56 -51.24
C LEU A 208 6.13 -6.06 -51.43
N ALA A 209 6.69 -6.47 -52.57
CA ALA A 209 7.04 -7.85 -52.85
C ALA A 209 8.08 -8.39 -51.85
N THR A 210 9.14 -7.63 -51.56
CA THR A 210 10.15 -8.00 -50.56
C THR A 210 9.56 -8.13 -49.15
N LYS A 211 8.70 -7.19 -48.73
CA LYS A 211 8.03 -7.29 -47.42
C LYS A 211 7.11 -8.51 -47.33
N LEU A 212 6.43 -8.85 -48.43
CA LEU A 212 5.60 -10.05 -48.50
C LEU A 212 6.45 -11.32 -48.38
N GLU A 213 7.58 -11.37 -49.09
CA GLU A 213 8.54 -12.49 -49.01
C GLU A 213 9.10 -12.68 -47.59
N GLU A 214 9.49 -11.59 -46.93
CA GLU A 214 9.90 -11.60 -45.51
C GLU A 214 8.79 -12.16 -44.60
N CYS A 215 7.54 -11.73 -44.78
CA CYS A 215 6.41 -12.25 -44.01
C CYS A 215 6.17 -13.75 -44.24
N LEU A 216 6.26 -14.21 -45.50
CA LEU A 216 6.12 -15.62 -45.83
C LEU A 216 7.24 -16.44 -45.18
N SER A 217 8.46 -15.91 -45.09
CA SER A 217 9.57 -16.56 -44.38
C SER A 217 9.27 -16.74 -42.89
N LEU A 218 8.64 -15.74 -42.24
CA LEU A 218 8.21 -15.84 -40.85
C LEU A 218 7.15 -16.92 -40.65
N VAL A 219 6.16 -17.01 -41.53
CA VAL A 219 5.13 -18.08 -41.48
C VAL A 219 5.76 -19.45 -41.71
N LYS A 220 6.65 -19.59 -42.71
CA LYS A 220 7.39 -20.84 -42.99
C LYS A 220 8.28 -21.29 -41.83
N SER A 221 8.70 -20.37 -40.95
CA SER A 221 9.51 -20.69 -39.76
C SER A 221 8.71 -21.33 -38.61
N ILE A 222 7.37 -21.25 -38.61
CA ILE A 222 6.51 -21.69 -37.50
C ILE A 222 6.72 -23.17 -37.12
N PRO A 223 6.91 -24.13 -38.04
CA PRO A 223 7.21 -25.52 -37.68
C PRO A 223 8.51 -25.68 -36.87
N MET A 224 9.47 -24.76 -37.01
CA MET A 224 10.77 -24.78 -36.33
C MET A 224 10.78 -24.00 -34.99
N MET A 225 9.63 -23.52 -34.50
CA MET A 225 9.55 -22.66 -33.29
C MET A 225 10.19 -23.27 -32.04
N LEU A 226 10.23 -24.59 -31.90
CA LEU A 226 10.89 -25.27 -30.77
C LEU A 226 12.43 -25.08 -30.76
N SER A 227 13.01 -24.66 -31.88
CA SER A 227 14.44 -24.36 -32.04
C SER A 227 14.77 -22.86 -31.97
N VAL A 228 13.76 -22.00 -31.90
CA VAL A 228 13.91 -20.54 -31.87
C VAL A 228 14.12 -20.10 -30.42
N GLN A 229 15.22 -19.39 -30.14
CA GLN A 229 15.41 -18.74 -28.85
C GLN A 229 14.32 -17.67 -28.64
N CYS A 230 13.63 -17.74 -27.50
CA CYS A 230 12.62 -16.75 -27.14
C CYS A 230 13.30 -15.40 -26.89
N ASP A 231 12.89 -14.35 -27.62
CA ASP A 231 13.25 -12.97 -27.28
C ASP A 231 12.84 -12.71 -25.83
N GLN A 232 13.72 -12.12 -25.02
CA GLN A 232 13.36 -11.78 -23.64
C GLN A 232 12.13 -10.88 -23.66
N PRO A 233 11.02 -11.24 -22.98
CA PRO A 233 9.87 -10.36 -22.87
C PRO A 233 10.32 -9.03 -22.27
N VAL A 234 10.01 -7.92 -22.93
CA VAL A 234 10.16 -6.58 -22.37
C VAL A 234 9.15 -6.46 -21.22
N HIS A 235 9.54 -6.94 -20.04
CA HIS A 235 8.75 -6.80 -18.83
C HIS A 235 8.77 -5.33 -18.42
N ALA A 236 7.67 -4.63 -18.70
CA ALA A 236 7.49 -3.22 -18.32
C ALA A 236 7.14 -3.03 -16.83
N SER A 237 6.97 -4.10 -16.05
CA SER A 237 6.59 -4.04 -14.64
C SER A 237 7.14 -5.23 -13.85
N PHE A 238 7.61 -4.97 -12.63
CA PHE A 238 8.13 -5.97 -11.69
C PHE A 238 7.33 -5.95 -10.37
N PRO A 239 6.13 -6.57 -10.33
CA PRO A 239 5.22 -6.45 -9.19
C PRO A 239 5.79 -7.05 -7.91
N SER A 240 6.72 -8.01 -7.98
CA SER A 240 7.36 -8.59 -6.80
C SER A 240 8.20 -7.58 -6.03
N VAL A 241 8.90 -6.67 -6.72
CA VAL A 241 9.64 -5.57 -6.07
C VAL A 241 8.66 -4.63 -5.40
N HIS A 242 7.60 -4.24 -6.13
CA HIS A 242 6.59 -3.33 -5.64
C HIS A 242 5.87 -3.86 -4.40
N ALA A 243 5.37 -5.09 -4.44
CA ALA A 243 4.67 -5.73 -3.33
C ALA A 243 5.57 -5.91 -2.10
N PHE A 244 6.85 -6.25 -2.31
CA PHE A 244 7.79 -6.40 -1.21
C PHE A 244 8.10 -5.07 -0.53
N VAL A 245 8.34 -4.00 -1.29
CA VAL A 245 8.53 -2.65 -0.73
C VAL A 245 7.27 -2.16 -0.01
N MET A 246 6.07 -2.46 -0.54
CA MET A 246 4.80 -2.17 0.10
C MET A 246 4.65 -2.85 1.46
N LEU A 247 4.99 -4.14 1.53
CA LEU A 247 4.97 -4.91 2.78
C LEU A 247 5.94 -4.33 3.81
N GLU A 248 7.17 -4.03 3.37
CA GLU A 248 8.23 -3.51 4.24
C GLU A 248 7.93 -2.11 4.77
N GLY A 249 7.37 -1.24 3.94
CA GLY A 249 6.95 0.10 4.35
C GLY A 249 5.78 0.11 5.34
N THR A 250 4.90 -0.89 5.25
CA THR A 250 3.72 -1.01 6.13
C THR A 250 4.04 -1.70 7.46
N MET A 251 4.87 -2.75 7.44
CA MET A 251 5.02 -3.66 8.58
C MET A 251 6.39 -3.63 9.25
N ASN A 252 7.44 -3.14 8.57
CA ASN A 252 8.83 -3.32 9.00
C ASN A 252 9.65 -2.03 8.97
N LEU A 253 9.04 -0.88 9.34
CA LEU A 253 9.76 0.40 9.36
C LEU A 253 10.95 0.35 10.33
N THR A 254 10.80 -0.32 11.48
CA THR A 254 11.87 -0.48 12.48
C THR A 254 12.92 -1.55 12.14
N GLY A 255 12.71 -2.34 11.09
CA GLY A 255 13.61 -3.41 10.67
C GLY A 255 14.98 -2.90 10.23
N GLU A 256 16.02 -3.72 10.43
CA GLU A 256 17.38 -3.39 9.96
C GLU A 256 17.40 -3.28 8.42
N THR A 257 18.18 -2.32 7.89
CA THR A 257 18.23 -2.10 6.44
C THR A 257 18.90 -3.26 5.69
N GLN A 258 19.70 -4.09 6.36
CA GLN A 258 20.50 -5.14 5.72
C GLN A 258 19.66 -6.31 5.17
N PRO A 259 18.75 -6.93 5.95
CA PRO A 259 17.81 -7.93 5.43
C PRO A 259 16.99 -7.44 4.23
N LEU A 260 16.51 -6.20 4.29
CA LEU A 260 15.77 -5.55 3.20
C LEU A 260 16.60 -5.51 1.91
N VAL A 261 17.86 -5.10 1.99
CA VAL A 261 18.80 -5.06 0.85
C VAL A 261 19.04 -6.46 0.28
N GLU A 262 19.24 -7.46 1.13
CA GLU A 262 19.50 -8.85 0.70
C GLU A 262 18.30 -9.46 -0.03
N GLN A 263 17.09 -9.27 0.50
CA GLN A 263 15.86 -9.75 -0.13
C GLN A 263 15.57 -9.02 -1.45
N LEU A 264 15.77 -7.71 -1.49
CA LEU A 264 15.69 -6.90 -2.72
C LEU A 264 16.67 -7.40 -3.79
N MET A 265 17.91 -7.68 -3.41
CA MET A 265 18.93 -8.23 -4.33
C MET A 265 18.60 -9.65 -4.79
N MET A 266 18.01 -10.47 -3.92
CA MET A 266 17.53 -11.81 -4.30
C MET A 266 16.45 -11.70 -5.38
N ILE A 267 15.44 -10.85 -5.20
CA ILE A 267 14.37 -10.62 -6.19
C ILE A 267 14.97 -10.12 -7.51
N LYS A 268 15.85 -9.10 -7.46
CA LYS A 268 16.55 -8.57 -8.64
C LYS A 268 17.28 -9.66 -9.42
N ARG A 269 18.02 -10.54 -8.73
CA ARG A 269 18.78 -11.64 -9.35
C ARG A 269 17.88 -12.72 -9.95
N MET A 270 16.84 -13.14 -9.23
CA MET A 270 15.91 -14.18 -9.70
C MET A 270 15.15 -13.75 -10.95
N GLN A 271 14.73 -12.47 -11.01
CA GLN A 271 13.96 -11.93 -12.13
C GLN A 271 14.82 -11.25 -13.20
N LYS A 272 16.15 -11.19 -13.02
CA LYS A 272 17.12 -10.53 -13.93
C LYS A 272 16.70 -9.09 -14.28
N ILE A 273 16.31 -8.33 -13.26
CA ILE A 273 15.77 -6.98 -13.44
C ILE A 273 16.89 -5.98 -13.75
N PRO A 274 16.77 -5.16 -14.82
CA PRO A 274 17.68 -4.03 -15.07
C PRO A 274 17.72 -3.05 -13.88
N THR A 275 18.89 -2.53 -13.52
CA THR A 275 19.07 -1.71 -12.31
C THR A 275 18.19 -0.46 -12.31
N SER A 276 18.11 0.27 -13.42
CA SER A 276 17.27 1.47 -13.53
C SER A 276 15.77 1.17 -13.34
N LEU A 277 15.26 0.07 -13.92
CA LEU A 277 13.87 -0.35 -13.73
C LEU A 277 13.60 -0.90 -12.32
N PHE A 278 14.60 -1.54 -11.72
CA PHE A 278 14.54 -2.01 -10.34
C PHE A 278 14.38 -0.85 -9.36
N VAL A 279 15.20 0.20 -9.49
CA VAL A 279 15.11 1.42 -8.67
C VAL A 279 13.79 2.15 -8.93
N LEU A 280 13.33 2.22 -10.18
CA LEU A 280 12.03 2.80 -10.53
C LEU A 280 10.87 2.11 -9.80
N GLU A 281 10.83 0.78 -9.75
CA GLU A 281 9.75 0.05 -9.07
C GLU A 281 9.77 0.25 -7.54
N ILE A 282 10.96 0.39 -6.94
CA ILE A 282 11.08 0.77 -5.52
C ILE A 282 10.43 2.14 -5.30
N TRP A 283 10.75 3.13 -6.14
CA TRP A 283 10.17 4.47 -6.00
C TRP A 283 8.67 4.50 -6.22
N LYS A 284 8.16 3.78 -7.23
CA LYS A 284 6.72 3.65 -7.45
C LYS A 284 6.01 3.12 -6.21
N ALA A 285 6.55 2.11 -5.55
CA ALA A 285 5.98 1.56 -4.32
C ALA A 285 5.99 2.59 -3.18
N CYS A 286 7.09 3.33 -3.01
CA CYS A 286 7.18 4.36 -1.97
C CYS A 286 6.13 5.47 -2.16
N PHE A 287 6.00 6.00 -3.37
CA PHE A 287 5.02 7.03 -3.69
C PHE A 287 3.58 6.51 -3.62
N THR A 288 3.33 5.27 -4.01
CA THR A 288 2.01 4.64 -3.86
C THR A 288 1.64 4.49 -2.39
N GLY A 289 2.55 3.96 -1.56
CA GLY A 289 2.33 3.83 -0.12
C GLY A 289 2.12 5.18 0.57
N LEU A 290 2.83 6.24 0.15
CA LEU A 290 2.61 7.60 0.65
C LEU A 290 1.18 8.10 0.35
N ILE A 291 0.68 7.86 -0.86
CA ILE A 291 -0.67 8.29 -1.29
C ILE A 291 -1.77 7.48 -0.59
N GLU A 292 -1.59 6.17 -0.46
CA GLU A 292 -2.61 5.25 0.07
C GLU A 292 -2.60 5.14 1.60
N SER A 293 -1.60 5.73 2.27
CA SER A 293 -1.47 5.67 3.73
C SER A 293 -2.64 6.36 4.47
N PRO A 294 -3.22 5.71 5.50
CA PRO A 294 -4.22 6.32 6.37
C PRO A 294 -3.66 7.56 7.09
N GLU A 295 -4.54 8.53 7.38
CA GLU A 295 -4.20 9.70 8.17
C GLU A 295 -3.78 9.32 9.60
N GLY A 296 -2.86 10.10 10.19
CA GLY A 296 -2.37 9.88 11.56
C GLY A 296 -0.90 9.46 11.62
N THR A 297 -0.60 8.33 12.26
CA THR A 297 0.79 7.89 12.45
C THR A 297 1.32 7.10 11.24
N GLU A 298 0.44 6.45 10.48
CA GLU A 298 0.82 5.63 9.32
C GLU A 298 1.33 6.49 8.15
N GLU A 299 0.74 7.64 7.88
CA GLU A 299 1.27 8.62 6.91
C GLU A 299 2.70 9.09 7.27
N LEU A 300 3.00 9.24 8.57
CA LEU A 300 4.35 9.62 9.02
C LEU A 300 5.34 8.48 8.85
N LYS A 301 4.93 7.23 9.11
CA LYS A 301 5.76 6.04 8.86
C LYS A 301 6.14 5.94 7.39
N TRP A 302 5.18 6.11 6.47
CA TRP A 302 5.42 6.09 5.03
C TRP A 302 6.31 7.24 4.55
N THR A 303 6.14 8.43 5.13
CA THR A 303 7.01 9.57 4.84
C THR A 303 8.45 9.27 5.29
N ALA A 304 8.64 8.78 6.52
CA ALA A 304 9.96 8.42 7.01
C ALA A 304 10.59 7.25 6.21
N PHE A 305 9.80 6.26 5.83
CA PHE A 305 10.24 5.14 4.99
C PHE A 305 10.78 5.64 3.65
N THR A 306 10.00 6.47 2.95
CA THR A 306 10.31 6.97 1.61
C THR A 306 11.51 7.90 1.59
N PHE A 307 11.58 8.86 2.53
CA PHE A 307 12.56 9.95 2.48
C PHE A 307 13.80 9.72 3.34
N LEU A 308 13.76 8.81 4.33
CA LEU A 308 14.92 8.49 5.17
C LEU A 308 15.41 7.06 4.95
N LYS A 309 14.53 6.05 5.02
CA LYS A 309 14.97 4.63 4.99
C LYS A 309 15.41 4.19 3.60
N ILE A 310 14.62 4.44 2.56
CA ILE A 310 14.91 3.96 1.20
C ILE A 310 16.17 4.59 0.59
N PRO A 311 16.47 5.90 0.75
CA PRO A 311 17.75 6.45 0.31
C PRO A 311 18.95 5.73 0.95
N GLN A 312 18.85 5.33 2.22
CA GLN A 312 19.89 4.52 2.90
C GLN A 312 19.96 3.08 2.35
N VAL A 313 18.82 2.48 1.98
CA VAL A 313 18.77 1.18 1.29
C VAL A 313 19.51 1.26 -0.04
N LEU A 314 19.24 2.29 -0.85
CA LEU A 314 19.90 2.51 -2.15
C LEU A 314 21.40 2.75 -1.99
N LEU A 315 21.82 3.50 -0.96
CA LEU A 315 23.24 3.68 -0.65
C LEU A 315 23.94 2.35 -0.32
N ARG A 316 23.26 1.43 0.36
CA ARG A 316 23.80 0.07 0.59
C ARG A 316 23.82 -0.75 -0.69
N LEU A 317 22.76 -0.68 -1.51
CA LEU A 317 22.71 -1.35 -2.81
C LEU A 317 23.84 -0.91 -3.75
N LYS A 318 24.20 0.38 -3.75
CA LYS A 318 25.36 0.92 -4.48
C LYS A 318 26.65 0.14 -4.17
N LYS A 319 26.88 -0.23 -2.90
CA LYS A 319 28.08 -1.00 -2.50
C LYS A 319 28.12 -2.40 -3.10
N TYR A 320 26.97 -3.05 -3.26
CA TYR A 320 26.87 -4.38 -3.89
C TYR A 320 27.01 -4.35 -5.41
N HIS A 321 26.83 -3.17 -6.02
CA HIS A 321 26.88 -2.97 -7.46
C HIS A 321 28.28 -2.59 -7.94
N GLY A 322 29.06 -1.91 -7.09
CA GLY A 322 30.43 -1.46 -7.36
C GLY A 322 31.45 -2.55 -7.73
N ASP A 323 31.20 -3.83 -7.40
CA ASP A 323 32.09 -4.95 -7.78
C ASP A 323 32.03 -5.29 -9.29
N LYS A 324 31.08 -4.72 -10.06
CA LYS A 324 30.87 -5.05 -11.48
C LYS A 324 31.27 -3.97 -12.48
N GLY A 325 31.77 -2.81 -12.03
CA GLY A 325 32.20 -1.71 -12.91
C GLY A 325 31.05 -0.96 -13.62
N GLU A 326 29.79 -1.20 -13.24
CA GLU A 326 28.61 -0.46 -13.73
C GLU A 326 28.38 0.82 -12.91
N ASP A 327 28.00 1.93 -13.55
CA ASP A 327 27.74 3.20 -12.86
C ASP A 327 26.32 3.25 -12.27
N PHE A 328 26.20 2.84 -11.01
CA PHE A 328 24.95 2.89 -10.26
C PHE A 328 24.34 4.30 -10.18
N MET A 329 25.16 5.37 -10.24
CA MET A 329 24.65 6.74 -10.20
C MET A 329 23.86 7.06 -11.47
N GLU A 330 24.34 6.60 -12.63
CA GLU A 330 23.64 6.78 -13.89
C GLU A 330 22.36 5.94 -13.94
N ASP A 331 22.39 4.71 -13.42
CA ASP A 331 21.17 3.90 -13.28
C ASP A 331 20.08 4.59 -12.44
N VAL A 332 20.47 5.23 -11.33
CA VAL A 332 19.56 6.01 -10.48
C VAL A 332 19.04 7.24 -11.22
N ASN A 333 19.89 7.94 -11.97
CA ASN A 333 19.49 9.07 -12.82
C ASN A 333 18.44 8.65 -13.86
N VAL A 334 18.69 7.56 -14.60
CA VAL A 334 17.74 6.99 -15.57
C VAL A 334 16.44 6.57 -14.90
N ALA A 335 16.49 5.99 -13.69
CA ALA A 335 15.29 5.65 -12.94
C ALA A 335 14.44 6.90 -12.60
N PHE A 336 15.06 8.01 -12.20
CA PHE A 336 14.36 9.27 -11.98
C PHE A 336 13.78 9.87 -13.26
N GLN A 337 14.50 9.76 -14.40
CA GLN A 337 13.96 10.18 -15.70
C GLN A 337 12.72 9.38 -16.10
N HIS A 338 12.66 8.09 -15.76
CA HIS A 338 11.44 7.29 -15.94
C HIS A 338 10.34 7.67 -14.96
N LEU A 339 10.68 7.96 -13.70
CA LEU A 339 9.72 8.37 -12.69
C LEU A 339 9.05 9.71 -13.04
N LEU A 340 9.79 10.66 -13.63
CA LEU A 340 9.26 11.95 -14.12
C LEU A 340 8.12 11.77 -15.14
N LYS A 341 8.17 10.71 -15.95
CA LYS A 341 7.11 10.38 -16.92
C LYS A 341 5.80 9.92 -16.25
N LEU A 342 5.82 9.62 -14.95
CA LEU A 342 4.67 9.21 -14.15
C LEU A 342 4.04 10.41 -13.42
N THR A 343 3.82 11.51 -14.15
CA THR A 343 3.31 12.79 -13.62
C THR A 343 2.05 12.64 -12.73
N PRO A 344 1.02 11.83 -13.09
CA PRO A 344 -0.17 11.68 -12.24
C PRO A 344 0.12 11.08 -10.86
N LEU A 345 1.13 10.22 -10.74
CA LEU A 345 1.56 9.65 -9.47
C LEU A 345 2.22 10.73 -8.60
N LEU A 346 3.14 11.49 -9.19
CA LEU A 346 3.86 12.56 -8.50
C LEU A 346 2.93 13.70 -8.07
N ASP A 347 1.97 14.08 -8.92
CA ASP A 347 1.01 15.14 -8.60
C ASP A 347 0.09 14.74 -7.44
N LYS A 348 -0.35 13.47 -7.38
CA LYS A 348 -1.12 12.96 -6.24
C LYS A 348 -0.29 12.96 -4.95
N ALA A 349 0.99 12.59 -5.02
CA ALA A 349 1.87 12.64 -3.86
C ALA A 349 2.11 14.07 -3.39
N ASP A 350 2.37 15.00 -4.30
CA ASP A 350 2.54 16.42 -3.99
C ASP A 350 1.27 17.02 -3.36
N GLN A 351 0.10 16.63 -3.84
CA GLN A 351 -1.19 17.03 -3.24
C GLN A 351 -1.34 16.46 -1.83
N ARG A 352 -1.04 15.17 -1.62
CA ARG A 352 -1.14 14.51 -0.32
C ARG A 352 -0.20 15.12 0.71
N CYS A 353 1.02 15.48 0.30
CA CYS A 353 2.05 16.00 1.19
C CYS A 353 2.15 17.53 1.24
N ASN A 354 1.38 18.22 0.40
CA ASN A 354 1.43 19.67 0.23
C ASN A 354 2.85 20.22 0.00
N CYS A 355 3.69 19.50 -0.74
CA CYS A 355 5.06 19.91 -1.05
C CYS A 355 5.58 19.29 -2.36
N ASP A 356 6.76 19.69 -2.80
CA ASP A 356 7.47 19.04 -3.91
C ASP A 356 8.15 17.75 -3.44
N CYS A 357 7.43 16.63 -3.49
CA CYS A 357 7.94 15.37 -2.98
C CYS A 357 9.17 14.90 -3.76
N LEU A 358 9.16 15.06 -5.09
CA LEU A 358 10.29 14.65 -5.92
C LEU A 358 11.52 15.51 -5.61
N GLY A 359 11.37 16.83 -5.52
CA GLY A 359 12.47 17.74 -5.20
C GLY A 359 13.13 17.41 -3.86
N MET A 360 12.34 17.13 -2.81
CA MET A 360 12.88 16.72 -1.51
C MET A 360 13.64 15.39 -1.59
N LEU A 361 13.15 14.42 -2.38
CA LEU A 361 13.81 13.13 -2.56
C LEU A 361 15.13 13.25 -3.33
N LEU A 362 15.16 14.06 -4.40
CA LEU A 362 16.36 14.34 -5.19
C LEU A 362 17.46 14.95 -4.32
N GLN A 363 17.12 15.90 -3.45
CA GLN A 363 18.08 16.50 -2.51
C GLN A 363 18.72 15.49 -1.56
N GLU A 364 17.93 14.58 -0.99
CA GLU A 364 18.47 13.53 -0.11
C GLU A 364 19.31 12.50 -0.88
N CYS A 365 18.91 12.13 -2.09
CA CYS A 365 19.73 11.28 -2.95
C CYS A 365 21.07 11.94 -3.31
N HIS A 366 21.07 13.24 -3.61
CA HIS A 366 22.29 14.01 -3.86
C HIS A 366 23.21 14.03 -2.63
N LYS A 367 22.66 14.34 -1.45
CA LYS A 367 23.39 14.35 -0.17
C LYS A 367 24.07 13.01 0.16
N LEU A 368 23.48 11.89 -0.27
CA LEU A 368 24.04 10.55 -0.10
C LEU A 368 24.97 10.11 -1.25
N GLY A 369 25.24 10.98 -2.23
CA GLY A 369 26.08 10.66 -3.39
C GLY A 369 25.46 9.60 -4.31
N LEU A 370 24.13 9.53 -4.36
CA LEU A 370 23.36 8.70 -5.30
C LEU A 370 23.06 9.43 -6.62
N LEU A 371 23.22 10.75 -6.65
CA LEU A 371 23.06 11.61 -7.81
C LEU A 371 24.15 12.69 -7.84
N SER A 372 24.61 13.06 -9.04
CA SER A 372 25.48 14.21 -9.24
C SER A 372 24.69 15.52 -9.11
N GLU A 373 25.41 16.63 -8.88
CA GLU A 373 24.80 17.96 -8.84
C GLU A 373 24.14 18.32 -10.19
N VAL A 374 24.82 18.01 -11.30
CA VAL A 374 24.31 18.25 -12.66
C VAL A 374 22.99 17.50 -12.91
N ASN A 375 22.94 16.20 -12.57
CA ASN A 375 21.74 15.40 -12.74
C ASN A 375 20.59 15.90 -11.84
N THR A 376 20.91 16.31 -10.61
CA THR A 376 19.93 16.84 -9.66
C THR A 376 19.30 18.13 -10.18
N SER A 377 20.10 19.07 -10.67
CA SER A 377 19.60 20.32 -11.27
C SER A 377 18.74 20.04 -12.50
N CYS A 378 19.19 19.19 -13.43
CA CYS A 378 18.43 18.86 -14.64
C CYS A 378 17.07 18.21 -14.33
N LEU A 379 17.02 17.28 -13.38
CA LEU A 379 15.77 16.62 -12.97
C LEU A 379 14.82 17.60 -12.26
N THR A 380 15.36 18.52 -11.46
CA THR A 380 14.58 19.54 -10.75
C THR A 380 13.97 20.54 -11.72
N GLU A 381 14.74 21.01 -12.71
CA GLU A 381 14.26 21.90 -13.77
C GLU A 381 13.10 21.26 -14.55
N LYS A 382 13.27 20.01 -15.00
CA LYS A 382 12.20 19.26 -15.70
C LYS A 382 10.93 19.13 -14.86
N ARG A 383 11.06 18.82 -13.55
CA ARG A 383 9.89 18.75 -12.67
C ARG A 383 9.23 20.11 -12.48
N ALA A 384 10.00 21.20 -12.42
CA ALA A 384 9.46 22.54 -12.27
C ALA A 384 8.60 22.94 -13.48
N GLU A 385 9.03 22.60 -14.70
CA GLU A 385 8.26 22.78 -15.94
C GLU A 385 6.94 21.99 -15.89
N ASP A 386 6.98 20.69 -15.53
CA ASP A 386 5.78 19.86 -15.44
C ASP A 386 4.77 20.36 -14.39
N ARG A 387 5.26 20.94 -13.27
CA ARG A 387 4.42 21.46 -12.18
C ARG A 387 3.75 22.79 -12.48
N GLU A 388 4.12 23.48 -13.55
CA GLU A 388 3.45 24.73 -13.94
C GLU A 388 1.97 24.49 -14.25
N PHE A 389 1.65 23.32 -14.82
CA PHE A 389 0.30 22.91 -15.22
C PHE A 389 -0.46 22.10 -14.15
N ALA A 390 0.17 21.82 -13.00
CA ALA A 390 -0.41 20.99 -11.95
C ALA A 390 -1.45 21.76 -11.10
N PRO A 391 -2.54 21.12 -10.65
CA PRO A 391 -3.52 21.75 -9.76
C PRO A 391 -2.87 22.14 -8.43
N ARG A 392 -2.70 23.44 -8.17
CA ARG A 392 -2.20 23.95 -6.88
C ARG A 392 -3.38 24.20 -5.93
N LEU A 393 -3.39 23.54 -4.77
CA LEU A 393 -4.23 23.95 -3.63
C LEU A 393 -3.63 25.23 -3.04
N LYS A 394 -4.14 26.39 -3.48
CA LYS A 394 -3.85 27.68 -2.87
C LYS A 394 -4.70 27.85 -1.61
N THR A 395 -4.21 27.38 -0.47
CA THR A 395 -4.65 27.91 0.82
C THR A 395 -3.49 27.88 1.81
N ALA A 396 -3.07 29.08 2.26
CA ALA A 396 -2.01 29.27 3.25
C ALA A 396 -2.37 28.67 4.63
N GLU A 397 -3.62 28.28 4.85
CA GLU A 397 -4.11 27.63 6.07
C GLU A 397 -3.69 26.14 6.17
N ASN A 398 -3.21 25.53 5.08
CA ASN A 398 -2.85 24.11 5.01
C ASN A 398 -1.37 23.80 5.31
N ALA A 399 -0.57 24.78 5.71
CA ALA A 399 0.87 24.61 5.96
C ALA A 399 1.19 23.68 7.15
N ASN A 400 0.20 23.44 8.03
CA ASN A 400 0.31 22.55 9.19
C ASN A 400 -0.24 21.13 8.94
N ILE A 401 -0.71 20.83 7.73
CA ILE A 401 -1.23 19.50 7.39
C ILE A 401 -0.05 18.53 7.20
N GLN A 402 -0.04 17.47 7.99
CA GLN A 402 0.83 16.32 7.78
C GLN A 402 0.16 15.35 6.79
N PRO A 403 0.93 14.59 6.00
CA PRO A 403 2.39 14.40 6.07
C PRO A 403 3.19 15.47 5.33
N ASN A 404 4.24 16.03 5.94
CA ASN A 404 5.17 16.94 5.25
C ASN A 404 6.61 16.37 5.29
N PRO A 405 7.16 15.91 4.15
CA PRO A 405 8.53 15.42 4.01
C PRO A 405 9.60 16.39 4.53
N GLY A 406 9.40 17.70 4.41
CA GLY A 406 10.33 18.70 4.95
C GLY A 406 10.45 18.65 6.48
N LEU A 407 9.38 18.31 7.19
CA LEU A 407 9.41 18.14 8.63
C LEU A 407 10.13 16.84 9.03
N ILE A 408 9.90 15.72 8.33
CA ILE A 408 10.55 14.44 8.67
C ILE A 408 12.07 14.50 8.48
N LEU A 409 12.52 15.19 7.43
CA LEU A 409 13.95 15.35 7.15
C LEU A 409 14.65 16.23 8.19
N ARG A 410 13.95 17.23 8.75
CA ARG A 410 14.44 18.03 9.90
C ARG A 410 14.40 17.26 11.23
N ALA A 411 13.55 16.23 11.33
CA ALA A 411 13.44 15.40 12.52
C ALA A 411 14.70 14.54 12.74
N GLU A 412 15.30 14.00 11.67
CA GLU A 412 16.49 13.15 11.76
C GLU A 412 17.67 13.77 12.56
N PRO A 413 18.16 14.98 12.25
CA PRO A 413 19.22 15.60 13.03
C PRO A 413 18.75 15.94 14.45
N THR A 414 17.48 16.29 14.62
CA THR A 414 16.88 16.60 15.93
C THR A 414 16.89 15.37 16.85
N VAL A 415 16.52 14.19 16.35
CA VAL A 415 16.65 12.91 17.08
C VAL A 415 18.08 12.69 17.53
N THR A 416 19.05 12.93 16.64
CA THR A 416 20.48 12.75 16.94
C THR A 416 20.96 13.71 18.03
N ASN A 417 20.50 14.97 18.00
CA ASN A 417 20.84 15.97 19.00
C ASN A 417 20.21 15.65 20.36
N ILE A 418 18.93 15.27 20.39
CA ILE A 418 18.25 14.83 21.63
C ILE A 418 18.97 13.65 22.25
N LEU A 419 19.34 12.64 21.43
CA LEU A 419 20.14 11.52 21.89
C LEU A 419 21.43 12.01 22.57
N LYS A 420 22.19 12.93 21.96
CA LYS A 420 23.41 13.48 22.58
C LYS A 420 23.12 14.25 23.88
N THR A 421 22.04 15.03 23.94
CA THR A 421 21.65 15.77 25.14
C THR A 421 21.30 14.85 26.30
N VAL A 422 20.63 13.72 26.03
CA VAL A 422 20.29 12.73 27.07
C VAL A 422 21.53 11.89 27.50
N ASP A 423 22.55 11.78 26.65
CA ASP A 423 23.84 11.16 27.01
C ASP A 423 24.70 12.07 27.90
N ALA A 424 24.55 13.40 27.79
CA ALA A 424 25.18 14.33 28.71
C ALA A 424 24.70 14.05 30.14
N ASP A 425 25.56 14.32 31.12
CA ASP A 425 25.32 14.05 32.53
C ASP A 425 24.08 14.81 33.04
N HIS A 426 22.91 14.16 32.97
CA HIS A 426 21.59 14.73 33.29
C HIS A 426 21.45 15.12 34.76
N SER A 427 22.40 14.70 35.61
CA SER A 427 22.53 15.18 36.98
C SER A 427 22.88 16.68 37.06
N LYS A 428 23.49 17.25 36.01
CA LYS A 428 23.96 18.65 35.99
C LYS A 428 22.89 19.66 35.56
N SER A 429 21.87 19.26 34.81
CA SER A 429 20.82 20.16 34.29
C SER A 429 19.45 19.49 34.05
N PRO A 430 18.80 18.93 35.09
CA PRO A 430 17.52 18.22 34.94
C PRO A 430 16.37 19.12 34.44
N GLU A 431 16.40 20.42 34.72
CA GLU A 431 15.42 21.40 34.25
C GLU A 431 15.50 21.63 32.74
N GLY A 432 16.71 21.70 32.17
CA GLY A 432 16.91 21.86 30.73
C GLY A 432 16.46 20.62 29.96
N LEU A 433 16.73 19.42 30.50
CA LEU A 433 16.24 18.17 29.94
C LEU A 433 14.71 18.09 29.96
N LEU A 434 14.08 18.51 31.08
CA LEU A 434 12.63 18.56 31.19
C LEU A 434 12.01 19.49 30.15
N GLY A 435 12.62 20.66 29.90
CA GLY A 435 12.16 21.58 28.85
C GLY A 435 12.18 20.93 27.46
N VAL A 436 13.27 20.22 27.11
CA VAL A 436 13.38 19.51 25.81
C VAL A 436 12.29 18.45 25.68
N LEU A 437 12.10 17.61 26.70
CA LEU A 437 11.08 16.54 26.68
C LEU A 437 9.66 17.12 26.65
N GLY A 438 9.39 18.18 27.40
CA GLY A 438 8.10 18.88 27.39
C GLY A 438 7.75 19.42 26.00
N HIS A 439 8.70 20.08 25.33
CA HIS A 439 8.51 20.55 23.96
C HIS A 439 8.26 19.42 22.96
N MET A 440 8.85 18.24 23.16
CA MET A 440 8.60 17.08 22.29
C MET A 440 7.15 16.57 22.37
N LEU A 441 6.47 16.74 23.51
CA LEU A 441 5.08 16.30 23.66
C LEU A 441 4.08 17.23 22.96
N SER A 442 4.53 18.39 22.48
CA SER A 442 3.64 19.36 21.84
C SER A 442 3.28 18.95 20.40
N GLY A 443 1.99 18.93 20.10
CA GLY A 443 1.45 18.60 18.77
C GLY A 443 1.89 17.21 18.27
N LYS A 444 2.16 17.09 16.96
CA LYS A 444 2.65 15.85 16.32
C LYS A 444 4.19 15.69 16.38
N SER A 445 4.88 16.46 17.21
CA SER A 445 6.36 16.48 17.27
C SER A 445 6.94 15.13 17.70
N LEU A 446 6.34 14.50 18.72
CA LEU A 446 6.74 13.18 19.19
C LEU A 446 6.65 12.13 18.07
N ASP A 447 5.51 12.03 17.40
CA ASP A 447 5.28 11.04 16.33
C ASP A 447 6.27 11.21 15.18
N LEU A 448 6.54 12.46 14.79
CA LEU A 448 7.50 12.81 13.76
C LEU A 448 8.92 12.37 14.13
N LEU A 449 9.35 12.64 15.38
CA LEU A 449 10.67 12.22 15.88
C LEU A 449 10.77 10.70 15.98
N LEU A 450 9.71 10.02 16.42
CA LEU A 450 9.69 8.56 16.51
C LEU A 450 9.72 7.91 15.12
N ALA A 451 8.98 8.42 14.14
CA ALA A 451 9.00 7.92 12.76
C ALA A 451 10.40 8.07 12.13
N ALA A 452 11.05 9.23 12.33
CA ALA A 452 12.42 9.43 11.88
C ALA A 452 13.43 8.51 12.61
N ALA A 453 13.28 8.33 13.93
CA ALA A 453 14.11 7.41 14.70
C ALA A 453 13.91 5.94 14.27
N ALA A 454 12.68 5.55 13.94
CA ALA A 454 12.35 4.23 13.42
C ALA A 454 13.02 3.98 12.06
N ALA A 455 12.80 4.88 11.09
CA ALA A 455 13.35 4.77 9.74
C ALA A 455 14.89 4.76 9.71
N THR A 456 15.54 5.46 10.64
CA THR A 456 17.00 5.56 10.73
C THR A 456 17.64 4.53 11.67
N GLY A 457 16.87 3.60 12.24
CA GLY A 457 17.35 2.57 13.15
C GLY A 457 17.82 3.07 14.53
N LYS A 458 17.50 4.32 14.88
CA LYS A 458 17.85 4.97 16.16
C LYS A 458 16.80 4.77 17.26
N LEU A 459 15.63 4.20 16.94
CA LEU A 459 14.53 3.99 17.88
C LEU A 459 14.96 3.19 19.12
N LYS A 460 15.83 2.17 18.96
CA LYS A 460 16.36 1.38 20.10
C LYS A 460 17.14 2.22 21.08
N SER A 461 18.04 3.05 20.55
CA SER A 461 18.85 3.99 21.35
C SER A 461 17.97 5.04 22.02
N PHE A 462 16.89 5.45 21.37
CA PHE A 462 15.90 6.38 21.92
C PHE A 462 15.17 5.76 23.13
N ALA A 463 14.64 4.55 22.96
CA ALA A 463 13.96 3.82 24.02
C ALA A 463 14.87 3.57 25.24
N ARG A 464 16.10 3.09 25.01
CA ARG A 464 17.11 2.87 26.06
C ARG A 464 17.33 4.09 26.95
N LYS A 465 17.35 5.28 26.35
CA LYS A 465 17.58 6.53 27.06
C LYS A 465 16.40 6.93 27.93
N PHE A 466 15.17 6.77 27.44
CA PHE A 466 13.99 7.00 28.26
C PHE A 466 13.85 5.98 29.39
N ILE A 467 14.22 4.72 29.16
CA ILE A 467 14.27 3.71 30.24
C ILE A 467 15.25 4.16 31.32
N LYS A 468 16.45 4.61 30.95
CA LYS A 468 17.44 5.14 31.90
C LYS A 468 16.91 6.35 32.69
N LEU A 469 16.15 7.25 32.06
CA LEU A 469 15.49 8.36 32.74
C LEU A 469 14.38 7.91 33.70
N ASN A 470 13.72 6.79 33.42
CA ASN A 470 12.69 6.21 34.28
C ASN A 470 13.31 5.51 35.52
N GLU A 471 14.55 5.06 35.41
CA GLU A 471 15.34 4.47 36.50
C GLU A 471 15.99 5.52 37.41
N PHE A 472 16.39 6.67 36.86
CA PHE A 472 17.10 7.72 37.60
C PHE A 472 16.41 8.20 38.90
N PRO A 473 15.07 8.35 38.95
CA PRO A 473 14.33 8.73 40.16
C PRO A 473 14.40 7.76 41.35
N LYS A 474 15.07 6.60 41.21
CA LYS A 474 15.31 5.63 42.30
C LYS A 474 16.27 6.15 43.37
N HIS A 475 17.18 7.07 43.01
CA HIS A 475 18.16 7.65 43.94
C HIS A 475 17.62 8.97 44.51
N ILE A 476 17.14 8.95 45.76
CA ILE A 476 16.61 10.12 46.46
C ILE A 476 17.68 10.64 47.43
N SER A 477 18.15 11.87 47.23
CA SER A 477 19.05 12.56 48.18
C SER A 477 18.63 14.01 48.36
N GLY A 478 18.22 14.38 49.59
CA GLY A 478 18.13 15.76 50.08
C GLY A 478 17.49 16.80 49.15
N GLU A 479 16.34 16.48 48.54
CA GLU A 479 15.73 17.33 47.50
C GLU A 479 14.80 18.42 48.06
N GLY A 480 14.85 19.62 47.47
CA GLY A 480 13.85 20.67 47.68
C GLY A 480 12.57 20.43 46.86
N SER A 481 11.52 21.23 47.12
CA SER A 481 10.22 21.09 46.44
C SER A 481 10.31 21.19 44.90
N LYS A 482 11.13 22.13 44.38
CA LYS A 482 11.32 22.32 42.93
C LYS A 482 11.98 21.10 42.26
N SER A 483 13.06 20.57 42.85
CA SER A 483 13.76 19.40 42.32
C SER A 483 12.88 18.14 42.35
N ALA A 484 12.06 17.97 43.38
CA ALA A 484 11.09 16.88 43.46
C ALA A 484 10.06 16.94 42.31
N SER A 485 9.56 18.13 41.98
CA SER A 485 8.64 18.32 40.86
C SER A 485 9.28 18.00 39.51
N VAL A 486 10.53 18.42 39.28
CA VAL A 486 11.26 18.14 38.03
C VAL A 486 11.49 16.64 37.88
N ARG A 487 11.88 15.95 38.95
CA ARG A 487 12.08 14.50 38.99
C ARG A 487 10.78 13.73 38.69
N ALA A 488 9.67 14.16 39.28
CA ALA A 488 8.35 13.59 39.01
C ALA A 488 7.94 13.73 37.54
N LEU A 489 8.14 14.91 36.96
CA LEU A 489 7.80 15.17 35.55
C LEU A 489 8.71 14.41 34.57
N LEU A 490 10.01 14.32 34.85
CA LEU A 490 10.93 13.52 34.01
C LEU A 490 10.54 12.03 34.01
N PHE A 491 10.17 11.49 35.17
CA PHE A 491 9.63 10.13 35.26
C PHE A 491 8.34 10.01 34.43
N ASP A 492 7.40 10.91 34.64
CA ASP A 492 6.08 10.82 34.02
C ASP A 492 6.13 10.93 32.49
N ILE A 493 6.84 11.93 31.98
CA ILE A 493 7.00 12.15 30.54
C ILE A 493 7.75 10.98 29.89
N SER A 494 8.84 10.51 30.48
CA SER A 494 9.58 9.36 29.93
C SER A 494 8.74 8.08 29.91
N PHE A 495 7.92 7.85 30.94
CA PHE A 495 6.99 6.72 31.01
C PHE A 495 5.92 6.79 29.91
N LEU A 496 5.30 7.97 29.74
CA LEU A 496 4.31 8.21 28.68
C LEU A 496 4.89 7.98 27.29
N MET A 497 6.06 8.55 27.00
CA MET A 497 6.73 8.38 25.71
C MET A 497 7.06 6.92 25.42
N LEU A 498 7.53 6.17 26.43
CA LEU A 498 7.81 4.74 26.29
C LEU A 498 6.55 3.92 26.01
N CYS A 499 5.44 4.17 26.71
CA CYS A 499 4.16 3.51 26.45
C CYS A 499 3.68 3.79 25.01
N HIS A 500 3.71 5.05 24.59
CA HIS A 500 3.32 5.48 23.25
C HIS A 500 4.19 4.83 22.15
N MET A 501 5.51 4.78 22.37
CA MET A 501 6.46 4.10 21.48
C MET A 501 6.12 2.62 21.32
N VAL A 502 5.82 1.92 22.42
CA VAL A 502 5.48 0.49 22.39
C VAL A 502 4.16 0.25 21.67
N GLN A 503 3.13 1.07 21.89
CA GLN A 503 1.86 0.90 21.18
C GLN A 503 1.98 1.20 19.68
N THR A 504 2.83 2.16 19.31
CA THR A 504 2.98 2.57 17.91
C THR A 504 3.86 1.63 17.08
N TYR A 505 4.93 1.08 17.68
CA TYR A 505 5.96 0.30 16.98
C TYR A 505 6.21 -1.10 17.57
N GLY A 506 5.63 -1.44 18.71
CA GLY A 506 5.91 -2.68 19.44
C GLY A 506 5.53 -3.94 18.65
N SER A 507 4.54 -3.86 17.77
CA SER A 507 4.16 -4.97 16.89
C SER A 507 5.26 -5.34 15.87
N GLU A 508 6.00 -4.34 15.38
CA GLU A 508 7.10 -4.49 14.42
C GLU A 508 8.39 -4.97 15.12
N VAL A 509 8.53 -4.68 16.42
CA VAL A 509 9.71 -4.99 17.24
C VAL A 509 9.66 -6.40 17.86
N ARG A 510 8.52 -7.10 17.75
CA ARG A 510 8.22 -8.38 18.43
C ARG A 510 9.13 -9.56 18.07
N SER A 511 9.94 -9.48 17.01
CA SER A 511 10.81 -10.58 16.52
C SER A 511 12.07 -10.82 17.37
N ARG A 512 12.45 -9.89 18.26
CA ARG A 512 13.45 -10.10 19.31
C ARG A 512 12.95 -9.36 20.54
N SER A 513 12.72 -10.06 21.63
CA SER A 513 12.18 -9.53 22.88
C SER A 513 12.69 -8.11 23.18
N TRP A 514 11.79 -7.23 23.63
CA TRP A 514 12.12 -5.93 24.20
C TRP A 514 13.29 -6.03 25.21
N SER A 515 13.48 -7.21 25.81
CA SER A 515 14.62 -7.57 26.67
C SER A 515 16.01 -7.39 26.05
N GLY A 516 16.18 -7.41 24.72
CA GLY A 516 17.45 -7.05 24.08
C GLY A 516 17.70 -5.53 23.98
N TRP A 517 16.65 -4.72 24.09
CA TRP A 517 16.75 -3.26 24.03
C TRP A 517 17.06 -2.70 25.42
N ALA A 518 16.67 -3.37 26.50
CA ALA A 518 16.69 -2.83 27.85
C ALA A 518 17.82 -3.36 28.77
N VAL A 519 18.78 -4.15 28.27
CA VAL A 519 19.92 -4.59 29.08
C VAL A 519 20.77 -3.39 29.49
N ILE A 520 20.59 -2.96 30.75
CA ILE A 520 21.52 -2.08 31.44
C ILE A 520 22.73 -2.93 31.85
N PRO A 521 23.97 -2.42 31.79
CA PRO A 521 25.17 -3.18 32.17
C PRO A 521 25.16 -3.77 33.60
N SER A 522 24.20 -3.39 34.45
CA SER A 522 24.06 -3.81 35.84
C SER A 522 23.40 -5.17 36.06
N GLY A 523 22.84 -5.82 35.03
CA GLY A 523 22.24 -7.16 35.15
C GLY A 523 20.85 -7.22 35.81
N GLU A 524 20.34 -6.10 36.34
CA GLU A 524 18.96 -5.97 36.83
C GLU A 524 18.00 -5.54 35.71
N THR A 525 16.81 -6.15 35.65
CA THR A 525 15.75 -5.75 34.71
C THR A 525 15.15 -4.41 35.11
N PRO A 526 15.10 -3.41 34.21
CA PRO A 526 14.51 -2.10 34.50
C PRO A 526 13.03 -2.20 34.92
N PHE A 527 12.56 -1.28 35.76
CA PHE A 527 11.18 -1.20 36.23
C PHE A 527 10.19 -1.18 35.06
N PHE A 528 10.44 -0.31 34.06
CA PHE A 528 9.53 -0.17 32.93
C PHE A 528 9.37 -1.47 32.14
N GLU A 529 10.46 -2.24 31.99
CA GLU A 529 10.40 -3.53 31.29
C GLU A 529 9.56 -4.55 32.07
N THR A 530 9.80 -4.67 33.38
CA THR A 530 9.02 -5.55 34.26
C THR A 530 7.54 -5.18 34.22
N TRP A 531 7.21 -3.89 34.29
CA TRP A 531 5.84 -3.40 34.21
C TRP A 531 5.23 -3.65 32.81
N LEU A 532 5.97 -3.42 31.72
CA LEU A 532 5.49 -3.66 30.37
C LEU A 532 5.12 -5.13 30.15
N GLN A 533 5.97 -6.06 30.61
CA GLN A 533 5.72 -7.49 30.48
C GLN A 533 4.48 -7.93 31.26
N THR A 534 4.28 -7.40 32.46
CA THR A 534 3.26 -7.87 33.41
C THR A 534 1.95 -7.08 33.39
N GLY A 535 1.97 -5.81 32.96
CA GLY A 535 0.86 -4.87 33.09
C GLY A 535 0.31 -4.29 31.79
N MET A 536 1.10 -4.16 30.72
CA MET A 536 0.65 -3.50 29.49
C MET A 536 -0.30 -4.39 28.65
N PRO A 537 -1.56 -3.97 28.42
CA PRO A 537 -2.50 -4.69 27.57
C PRO A 537 -2.10 -4.56 26.09
N GLU A 538 -2.00 -5.70 25.41
CA GLU A 538 -1.69 -5.78 23.97
C GLU A 538 -2.64 -6.78 23.29
N GLU A 539 -2.87 -6.59 21.99
CA GLU A 539 -3.70 -7.48 21.18
C GLU A 539 -3.12 -8.90 21.19
N GLY A 540 -3.92 -9.88 21.65
CA GLY A 540 -3.51 -11.28 21.78
C GLY A 540 -2.70 -11.63 23.05
N LYS A 541 -2.41 -10.66 23.94
CA LYS A 541 -1.70 -10.91 25.21
C LYS A 541 -2.69 -11.07 26.37
N THR A 542 -2.65 -12.22 27.05
CA THR A 542 -3.40 -12.47 28.30
C THR A 542 -2.56 -12.05 29.51
N LEU A 543 -3.04 -11.06 30.25
CA LEU A 543 -2.40 -10.58 31.48
C LEU A 543 -3.05 -11.22 32.71
N ASN A 544 -2.28 -11.35 33.79
CA ASN A 544 -2.79 -11.82 35.08
C ASN A 544 -2.92 -10.62 36.04
N PRO A 545 -4.13 -10.16 36.40
CA PRO A 545 -4.34 -9.10 37.39
C PRO A 545 -3.73 -9.41 38.77
N ASP A 546 -3.59 -10.69 39.12
CA ASP A 546 -3.06 -11.18 40.40
C ASP A 546 -1.53 -11.39 40.40
N HIS A 547 -0.83 -10.92 39.38
CA HIS A 547 0.61 -11.12 39.26
C HIS A 547 1.36 -10.59 40.51
N PRO A 548 2.36 -11.33 41.06
CA PRO A 548 3.04 -10.95 42.30
C PRO A 548 3.69 -9.55 42.28
N CYS A 549 4.04 -9.04 41.09
CA CYS A 549 4.60 -7.68 40.93
C CYS A 549 3.62 -6.56 41.36
N PHE A 550 2.32 -6.84 41.40
CA PHE A 550 1.26 -5.91 41.83
C PHE A 550 0.79 -6.17 43.27
N ARG A 551 1.53 -6.98 44.04
CA ARG A 551 1.30 -7.21 45.47
C ARG A 551 2.39 -6.54 46.32
N PRO A 552 2.40 -5.20 46.41
CA PRO A 552 3.30 -4.49 47.33
C PRO A 552 2.93 -4.80 48.79
N GLU A 553 3.79 -4.39 49.72
CA GLU A 553 3.53 -4.50 51.17
C GLU A 553 2.19 -3.83 51.55
N PRO A 554 1.30 -4.50 52.31
CA PRO A 554 -0.02 -3.98 52.64
C PRO A 554 -0.01 -2.56 53.24
N GLY A 555 0.95 -2.26 54.12
CA GLY A 555 1.09 -0.94 54.72
C GLY A 555 1.37 0.19 53.72
N LYS A 556 1.98 -0.11 52.56
CA LYS A 556 2.18 0.87 51.47
C LYS A 556 0.89 1.13 50.71
N VAL A 557 0.06 0.10 50.51
CA VAL A 557 -1.25 0.22 49.85
C VAL A 557 -2.21 1.04 50.72
N GLU A 558 -2.32 0.70 52.00
CA GLU A 558 -3.16 1.43 52.96
C GLU A 558 -2.76 2.91 53.04
N SER A 559 -1.46 3.20 53.07
CA SER A 559 -0.94 4.58 53.05
C SER A 559 -1.30 5.31 51.76
N LEU A 560 -1.24 4.64 50.61
CA LEU A 560 -1.58 5.21 49.32
C LEU A 560 -3.09 5.46 49.18
N VAL A 561 -3.93 4.51 49.59
CA VAL A 561 -5.40 4.67 49.58
C VAL A 561 -5.81 5.80 50.53
N THR A 562 -5.22 5.88 51.71
CA THR A 562 -5.45 6.97 52.67
C THR A 562 -5.07 8.33 52.07
N LEU A 563 -3.92 8.40 51.38
CA LEU A 563 -3.46 9.60 50.71
C LEU A 563 -4.45 10.04 49.61
N LEU A 564 -4.87 9.11 48.75
CA LEU A 564 -5.80 9.36 47.64
C LEU A 564 -7.19 9.80 48.13
N ASN A 565 -7.64 9.32 49.29
CA ASN A 565 -8.96 9.65 49.85
C ASN A 565 -8.96 11.01 50.59
N ASN A 566 -7.92 11.26 51.39
CA ASN A 566 -7.89 12.36 52.36
C ASN A 566 -7.17 13.62 51.87
N SER A 567 -6.19 13.53 50.97
CA SER A 567 -5.44 14.72 50.55
C SER A 567 -6.05 15.36 49.30
N ALA A 568 -6.18 16.69 49.33
CA ALA A 568 -6.49 17.49 48.14
C ALA A 568 -5.25 17.63 47.23
N GLU A 569 -4.05 17.36 47.76
CA GLU A 569 -2.80 17.47 47.01
C GLU A 569 -1.77 16.43 47.49
N MET A 570 -1.15 15.72 46.55
CA MET A 570 -0.09 14.74 46.81
C MET A 570 1.27 15.43 46.88
N LYS A 571 2.00 15.27 48.00
CA LYS A 571 3.37 15.80 48.15
C LYS A 571 4.31 15.03 47.23
N LEU A 572 5.14 15.74 46.45
CA LEU A 572 6.06 15.14 45.46
C LEU A 572 7.44 14.80 46.04
N VAL A 573 7.78 15.39 47.19
CA VAL A 573 9.10 15.26 47.85
C VAL A 573 9.28 13.84 48.38
N GLN A 574 10.45 13.25 48.11
CA GLN A 574 10.85 11.91 48.53
C GLN A 574 9.95 10.76 48.03
N VAL A 575 9.09 11.02 47.03
CA VAL A 575 8.25 9.97 46.44
C VAL A 575 9.05 9.13 45.44
N LYS A 576 8.97 7.80 45.58
CA LYS A 576 9.49 6.83 44.60
C LYS A 576 8.39 6.45 43.61
N TRP A 577 8.32 7.14 42.47
CA TRP A 577 7.24 6.99 41.50
C TRP A 577 7.08 5.58 40.92
N HIS A 578 8.17 4.83 40.74
CA HIS A 578 8.11 3.43 40.32
C HIS A 578 7.40 2.52 41.34
N GLU A 579 7.62 2.72 42.65
CA GLU A 579 6.92 1.97 43.70
C GLU A 579 5.42 2.33 43.71
N ILE A 580 5.08 3.60 43.49
CA ILE A 580 3.68 4.04 43.37
C ILE A 580 3.00 3.40 42.14
N CYS A 581 3.67 3.34 40.99
CA CYS A 581 3.13 2.70 39.79
C CYS A 581 2.90 1.18 39.97
N LEU A 582 3.73 0.51 40.76
CA LEU A 582 3.51 -0.90 41.12
C LEU A 582 2.41 -1.09 42.18
N SER A 583 2.16 -0.06 43.00
CA SER A 583 1.19 -0.13 44.10
C SER A 583 -0.21 0.35 43.73
N ILE A 584 -0.33 1.17 42.67
CA ILE A 584 -1.63 1.69 42.23
C ILE A 584 -2.64 0.60 41.85
N PRO A 585 -2.27 -0.56 41.25
CA PRO A 585 -3.22 -1.62 40.97
C PRO A 585 -3.90 -2.19 42.23
N ALA A 586 -3.11 -2.43 43.29
CA ALA A 586 -3.63 -2.91 44.56
C ALA A 586 -4.53 -1.85 45.24
N ALA A 587 -4.15 -0.58 45.19
CA ALA A 587 -4.96 0.51 45.72
C ALA A 587 -6.30 0.65 44.96
N ILE A 588 -6.29 0.51 43.64
CA ILE A 588 -7.50 0.52 42.81
C ILE A 588 -8.40 -0.67 43.14
N LEU A 589 -7.83 -1.85 43.37
CA LEU A 589 -8.60 -3.03 43.80
C LEU A 589 -9.29 -2.79 45.16
N GLU A 590 -8.61 -2.20 46.14
CA GLU A 590 -9.22 -1.86 47.44
C GLU A 590 -10.34 -0.83 47.30
N VAL A 591 -10.14 0.21 46.48
CA VAL A 591 -11.16 1.23 46.19
C VAL A 591 -12.37 0.62 45.48
N LEU A 592 -12.13 -0.27 44.50
CA LEU A 592 -13.18 -0.98 43.78
C LEU A 592 -13.98 -1.89 44.72
N ASN A 593 -13.30 -2.69 45.56
CA ASN A 593 -13.95 -3.53 46.56
C ASN A 593 -14.78 -2.71 47.56
N ALA A 594 -14.27 -1.56 48.00
CA ALA A 594 -15.00 -0.67 48.89
C ALA A 594 -16.25 -0.08 48.21
N TRP A 595 -16.18 0.23 46.91
CA TRP A 595 -17.33 0.70 46.14
C TRP A 595 -18.33 -0.42 45.84
N GLU A 596 -17.86 -1.65 45.59
CA GLU A 596 -18.68 -2.84 45.39
C GLU A 596 -19.51 -3.17 46.63
N ASN A 597 -18.90 -3.09 47.81
CA ASN A 597 -19.54 -3.32 49.10
C ASN A 597 -20.33 -2.10 49.64
N GLY A 598 -20.45 -1.01 48.87
CA GLY A 598 -21.24 0.17 49.25
C GLY A 598 -20.60 1.07 50.33
N VAL A 599 -19.31 0.89 50.63
CA VAL A 599 -18.55 1.72 51.58
C VAL A 599 -18.20 3.08 50.97
N LEU A 600 -17.94 3.13 49.65
CA LEU A 600 -17.67 4.36 48.91
C LEU A 600 -18.82 4.71 47.97
N SER A 601 -19.14 6.00 47.86
CA SER A 601 -20.07 6.52 46.85
C SER A 601 -19.35 6.75 45.51
N VAL A 602 -20.13 6.90 44.43
CA VAL A 602 -19.58 7.17 43.08
C VAL A 602 -18.79 8.47 43.05
N GLU A 603 -19.22 9.48 43.81
CA GLU A 603 -18.54 10.78 43.93
C GLU A 603 -17.21 10.66 44.67
N ALA A 604 -17.15 9.81 45.71
CA ALA A 604 -15.90 9.54 46.43
C ALA A 604 -14.90 8.82 45.51
N VAL A 605 -15.36 7.86 44.70
CA VAL A 605 -14.54 7.19 43.69
C VAL A 605 -14.07 8.18 42.62
N GLN A 606 -14.96 9.05 42.12
CA GLN A 606 -14.58 10.11 41.17
C GLN A 606 -13.45 10.97 41.73
N LYS A 607 -13.57 11.45 42.97
CA LYS A 607 -12.54 12.24 43.65
C LYS A 607 -11.20 11.49 43.74
N ILE A 608 -11.22 10.21 44.06
CA ILE A 608 -10.02 9.36 44.08
C ILE A 608 -9.39 9.25 42.68
N THR A 609 -10.20 8.98 41.65
CA THR A 609 -9.70 8.90 40.27
C THR A 609 -9.15 10.24 39.75
N ASP A 610 -9.73 11.36 40.17
CA ASP A 610 -9.24 12.71 39.88
C ASP A 610 -7.87 12.95 40.53
N ASN A 611 -7.69 12.52 41.79
CA ASN A 611 -6.40 12.58 42.47
C ASN A 611 -5.32 11.74 41.78
N ILE A 612 -5.68 10.59 41.21
CA ILE A 612 -4.74 9.71 40.48
C ILE A 612 -4.23 10.38 39.20
N LYS A 613 -5.12 11.02 38.41
CA LYS A 613 -4.74 11.62 37.11
C LYS A 613 -4.23 13.06 37.21
N GLY A 614 -4.45 13.78 38.32
CA GLY A 614 -4.20 15.22 38.41
C GLY A 614 -2.74 15.69 38.46
N LYS A 615 -1.81 14.87 38.98
CA LYS A 615 -0.37 15.26 39.04
C LYS A 615 0.49 14.49 38.04
N VAL A 616 0.36 13.17 38.00
CA VAL A 616 1.26 12.26 37.28
C VAL A 616 0.43 11.26 36.48
N CYS A 617 0.47 11.37 35.15
CA CYS A 617 -0.38 10.60 34.23
C CYS A 617 -0.05 9.10 34.21
N SER A 618 1.20 8.74 34.50
CA SER A 618 1.67 7.34 34.57
C SER A 618 0.93 6.51 35.63
N MET A 619 0.47 7.13 36.73
CA MET A 619 -0.37 6.43 37.72
C MET A 619 -1.71 6.03 37.12
N ALA A 620 -2.35 6.94 36.39
CA ALA A 620 -3.61 6.67 35.71
C ALA A 620 -3.45 5.58 34.65
N ILE A 621 -2.35 5.59 33.89
CA ILE A 621 -2.04 4.52 32.93
C ILE A 621 -1.92 3.15 33.62
N CYS A 622 -1.17 3.08 34.73
CA CYS A 622 -1.01 1.82 35.45
C CYS A 622 -2.33 1.30 36.04
N ALA A 623 -3.18 2.21 36.55
CA ALA A 623 -4.52 1.89 37.03
C ALA A 623 -5.42 1.35 35.90
N VAL A 624 -5.49 2.04 34.77
CA VAL A 624 -6.30 1.62 33.61
C VAL A 624 -5.77 0.31 33.03
N ALA A 625 -4.46 0.14 32.90
CA ALA A 625 -3.85 -1.10 32.41
C ALA A 625 -4.27 -2.32 33.24
N TRP A 626 -4.27 -2.19 34.58
CA TRP A 626 -4.75 -3.24 35.46
C TRP A 626 -6.28 -3.43 35.37
N LEU A 627 -7.07 -2.36 35.36
CA LEU A 627 -8.53 -2.43 35.23
C LEU A 627 -8.96 -3.12 33.93
N VAL A 628 -8.26 -2.87 32.83
CA VAL A 628 -8.45 -3.56 31.53
C VAL A 628 -8.22 -5.07 31.70
N SER A 629 -7.12 -5.46 32.34
CA SER A 629 -6.85 -6.87 32.64
C SER A 629 -7.93 -7.49 33.54
N HIS A 630 -8.36 -6.77 34.58
CA HIS A 630 -9.36 -7.22 35.53
C HIS A 630 -10.74 -7.41 34.87
N VAL A 631 -11.21 -6.44 34.09
CA VAL A 631 -12.48 -6.50 33.34
C VAL A 631 -12.54 -7.70 32.40
N ARG A 632 -11.41 -8.11 31.81
CA ARG A 632 -11.34 -9.30 30.93
C ARG A 632 -11.62 -10.60 31.71
N MET A 633 -11.36 -10.63 33.01
CA MET A 633 -11.57 -11.79 33.89
C MET A 633 -12.97 -11.85 34.52
N LEU A 634 -13.74 -10.75 34.47
CA LEU A 634 -15.05 -10.63 35.10
C LEU A 634 -16.21 -11.10 34.21
N GLY A 635 -17.31 -11.55 34.84
CA GLY A 635 -18.60 -11.79 34.19
C GLY A 635 -19.26 -10.50 33.71
N ARG A 636 -20.26 -10.56 32.81
CA ARG A 636 -20.87 -9.33 32.23
C ARG A 636 -21.43 -8.36 33.28
N ASP A 637 -22.11 -8.87 34.29
CA ASP A 637 -22.79 -8.06 35.31
C ASP A 637 -21.81 -7.38 36.28
N GLU A 638 -20.61 -7.95 36.44
CA GLU A 638 -19.57 -7.43 37.34
C GLU A 638 -18.71 -6.32 36.68
N ARG A 639 -18.86 -6.11 35.36
CA ARG A 639 -18.00 -5.16 34.60
C ARG A 639 -18.39 -3.70 34.76
N GLU A 640 -19.61 -3.40 35.20
CA GLU A 640 -20.15 -2.04 35.17
C GLU A 640 -19.33 -1.03 36.01
N LYS A 641 -19.02 -1.38 37.26
CA LYS A 641 -18.25 -0.51 38.17
C LYS A 641 -16.80 -0.32 37.68
N PRO A 642 -16.03 -1.38 37.35
CA PRO A 642 -14.69 -1.24 36.76
C PRO A 642 -14.66 -0.42 35.46
N GLN A 643 -15.61 -0.63 34.54
CA GLN A 643 -15.71 0.14 33.29
C GLN A 643 -16.04 1.61 33.54
N THR A 644 -16.85 1.89 34.55
CA THR A 644 -17.14 3.26 34.98
C THR A 644 -15.87 3.92 35.54
N MET A 645 -15.11 3.22 36.39
CA MET A 645 -13.84 3.73 36.91
C MET A 645 -12.83 4.01 35.78
N ILE A 646 -12.75 3.17 34.74
CA ILE A 646 -11.95 3.44 33.53
C ILE A 646 -12.38 4.75 32.87
N ARG A 647 -13.69 4.96 32.65
CA ARG A 647 -14.22 6.21 32.05
C ARG A 647 -13.86 7.44 32.88
N GLN A 648 -13.90 7.32 34.20
CA GLN A 648 -13.50 8.41 35.10
C GLN A 648 -12.00 8.73 34.98
N LEU A 649 -11.13 7.72 34.89
CA LEU A 649 -9.68 7.89 34.74
C LEU A 649 -9.26 8.46 33.37
N VAL A 650 -9.98 8.12 32.29
CA VAL A 650 -9.71 8.60 30.93
C VAL A 650 -10.14 10.06 30.74
N THR A 651 -11.07 10.56 31.56
CA THR A 651 -11.61 11.92 31.43
C THR A 651 -10.59 12.97 31.91
N PRO A 652 -10.16 13.93 31.06
CA PRO A 652 -9.24 14.99 31.45
C PRO A 652 -9.73 15.84 32.63
N LEU A 653 -8.80 16.41 33.40
CA LEU A 653 -9.10 17.46 34.39
C LEU A 653 -8.82 18.83 33.80
N TYR A 654 -9.68 19.81 34.10
CA TYR A 654 -9.46 21.21 33.76
C TYR A 654 -9.35 22.00 35.08
N GLY A 655 -8.15 22.43 35.47
CA GLY A 655 -7.94 23.17 36.72
C GLY A 655 -6.53 23.76 36.91
N GLU A 656 -6.39 24.70 37.85
CA GLU A 656 -5.15 25.50 38.06
C GLU A 656 -4.02 24.77 38.82
N HIS A 657 -4.30 23.64 39.48
CA HIS A 657 -3.33 22.92 40.34
C HIS A 657 -2.47 21.85 39.62
N THR A 658 -2.41 21.90 38.29
CA THR A 658 -1.70 20.90 37.46
C THR A 658 -0.21 21.22 37.33
N LEU A 659 0.64 20.18 37.20
CA LEU A 659 2.08 20.37 36.95
C LEU A 659 2.36 20.84 35.51
N GLN A 660 3.59 21.27 35.23
CA GLN A 660 4.01 21.70 33.89
C GLN A 660 3.68 20.65 32.81
N PHE A 661 3.40 21.14 31.60
CA PHE A 661 3.05 20.32 30.42
C PHE A 661 1.86 19.38 30.62
N TYR A 662 0.92 19.70 31.53
CA TYR A 662 -0.19 18.80 31.83
C TYR A 662 -1.09 18.53 30.61
N ASN A 663 -1.42 19.58 29.85
CA ASN A 663 -2.27 19.44 28.66
C ASN A 663 -1.63 18.48 27.63
N GLU A 664 -0.34 18.66 27.36
CA GLU A 664 0.42 17.82 26.44
C GLU A 664 0.53 16.37 26.94
N ARG A 665 0.79 16.17 28.24
CA ARG A 665 0.83 14.84 28.85
C ARG A 665 -0.52 14.13 28.80
N VAL A 666 -1.62 14.85 29.03
CA VAL A 666 -2.98 14.29 29.01
C VAL A 666 -3.39 13.86 27.60
N ILE A 667 -2.96 14.57 26.55
CA ILE A 667 -3.19 14.16 25.16
C ILE A 667 -2.53 12.80 24.89
N ILE A 668 -1.28 12.63 25.30
CA ILE A 668 -0.55 11.36 25.11
C ILE A 668 -1.15 10.25 25.99
N MET A 669 -1.45 10.56 27.26
CA MET A 669 -2.12 9.63 28.17
C MET A 669 -3.45 9.13 27.58
N SER A 670 -4.24 10.04 27.03
CA SER A 670 -5.52 9.75 26.38
C SER A 670 -5.36 8.81 25.19
N SER A 671 -4.42 9.11 24.29
CA SER A 671 -4.07 8.25 23.15
C SER A 671 -3.69 6.84 23.63
N ILE A 672 -2.85 6.76 24.67
CA ILE A 672 -2.39 5.48 25.22
C ILE A 672 -3.56 4.65 25.78
N MET A 673 -4.42 5.28 26.58
CA MET A 673 -5.56 4.62 27.21
C MET A 673 -6.61 4.20 26.19
N GLU A 674 -6.85 5.00 25.15
CA GLU A 674 -7.74 4.64 24.03
C GLU A 674 -7.28 3.34 23.37
N CYS A 675 -5.98 3.21 23.07
CA CYS A 675 -5.41 1.98 22.54
C CYS A 675 -5.54 0.79 23.50
N MET A 676 -5.28 0.98 24.82
CA MET A 676 -5.42 -0.10 25.82
C MET A 676 -6.86 -0.60 25.95
N CYS A 677 -7.83 0.32 25.83
CA CYS A 677 -9.24 0.04 26.08
C CYS A 677 -10.00 -0.46 24.86
N ALA A 678 -9.43 -0.34 23.65
CA ALA A 678 -10.10 -0.61 22.38
C ALA A 678 -10.87 -1.95 22.36
N ASP A 679 -10.25 -3.05 22.79
CA ASP A 679 -10.86 -4.39 22.77
C ASP A 679 -12.04 -4.53 23.73
N ILE A 680 -11.97 -3.89 24.91
CA ILE A 680 -12.99 -4.06 25.97
C ILE A 680 -14.28 -3.35 25.59
N PHE A 681 -14.16 -2.15 25.03
CA PHE A 681 -15.30 -1.31 24.68
C PHE A 681 -15.89 -1.68 23.30
N GLN A 682 -15.10 -2.29 22.41
CA GLN A 682 -15.63 -2.93 21.18
C GLN A 682 -16.53 -4.14 21.48
N GLN A 683 -16.20 -4.95 22.50
CA GLN A 683 -17.00 -6.12 22.88
C GLN A 683 -18.36 -5.77 23.50
N THR A 684 -18.52 -4.56 24.04
CA THR A 684 -19.74 -4.11 24.72
C THR A 684 -20.57 -3.10 23.91
N GLY A 685 -20.08 -2.62 22.77
CA GLY A 685 -20.76 -1.60 21.95
C GLY A 685 -20.83 -0.22 22.64
N ALA A 686 -20.08 -0.02 23.72
CA ALA A 686 -20.04 1.23 24.48
C ALA A 686 -18.86 2.09 24.02
N THR A 687 -19.04 3.40 23.89
CA THR A 687 -17.94 4.32 23.55
C THR A 687 -17.16 4.76 24.81
N LEU A 688 -15.83 4.86 24.70
CA LEU A 688 -14.94 5.27 25.79
C LEU A 688 -15.20 6.72 26.23
N ARG A 689 -15.62 7.59 25.29
CA ARG A 689 -16.09 8.96 25.54
C ARG A 689 -17.50 9.17 24.97
N PRO A 690 -18.33 10.04 25.57
CA PRO A 690 -19.51 10.56 24.89
C PRO A 690 -19.09 11.38 23.65
N PRO A 691 -19.85 11.34 22.54
CA PRO A 691 -19.52 12.12 21.35
C PRO A 691 -19.51 13.61 21.69
N MET A 692 -18.42 14.31 21.37
CA MET A 692 -18.37 15.77 21.43
C MET A 692 -19.17 16.34 20.26
N GLU A 693 -20.04 17.33 20.53
CA GLU A 693 -20.80 18.03 19.48
C GLU A 693 -19.83 18.67 18.48
N GLY A 694 -19.96 18.31 17.20
CA GLY A 694 -19.23 18.95 16.09
C GLY A 694 -18.09 18.15 15.46
N GLN A 695 -17.79 16.93 15.94
CA GLN A 695 -16.84 16.03 15.27
C GLN A 695 -17.62 14.97 14.48
N GLU A 696 -17.61 15.05 13.15
CA GLU A 696 -18.11 13.95 12.31
C GLU A 696 -17.38 12.67 12.69
N SER A 697 -18.13 11.58 12.89
CA SER A 697 -17.57 10.27 13.17
C SER A 697 -16.66 9.87 12.01
N ILE A 698 -15.35 9.85 12.25
CA ILE A 698 -14.40 9.19 11.36
C ILE A 698 -14.84 7.72 11.32
N PRO A 699 -15.11 7.13 10.14
CA PRO A 699 -15.46 5.72 10.05
C PRO A 699 -14.22 4.89 10.39
N TYR A 700 -14.01 4.63 11.67
CA TYR A 700 -12.92 3.78 12.12
C TYR A 700 -13.22 2.33 11.72
N ARG A 701 -12.31 1.79 10.90
CA ARG A 701 -12.12 0.39 10.52
C ARG A 701 -13.21 -0.23 9.63
N ASN A 702 -12.84 -0.44 8.37
CA ASN A 702 -13.30 -1.57 7.55
C ASN A 702 -12.84 -2.90 8.17
N LEU A 703 -13.29 -3.22 9.38
CA LEU A 703 -13.25 -4.59 9.89
C LEU A 703 -14.46 -5.33 9.31
N LEU A 704 -14.24 -6.59 8.98
CA LEU A 704 -15.30 -7.52 8.58
C LEU A 704 -16.49 -7.38 9.55
N PRO A 705 -17.74 -7.48 9.06
CA PRO A 705 -18.91 -7.44 9.91
C PRO A 705 -18.77 -8.47 11.04
N ALA A 706 -19.32 -8.13 12.22
CA ALA A 706 -19.37 -9.03 13.36
C ALA A 706 -19.87 -10.40 12.87
N LYS A 707 -19.08 -11.46 13.10
CA LYS A 707 -19.56 -12.81 12.85
C LYS A 707 -20.77 -13.04 13.73
N ASP A 708 -21.93 -13.18 13.12
CA ASP A 708 -23.12 -13.64 13.82
C ASP A 708 -22.79 -14.97 14.51
N PRO A 709 -23.16 -15.14 15.79
CA PRO A 709 -22.96 -16.40 16.48
C PRO A 709 -23.65 -17.50 15.70
N ILE A 710 -22.92 -18.58 15.43
CA ILE A 710 -23.51 -19.82 14.94
C ILE A 710 -24.51 -20.24 16.00
N HIS A 711 -25.80 -20.05 15.72
CA HIS A 711 -26.86 -20.70 16.47
C HIS A 711 -26.65 -22.20 16.32
N MET A 712 -26.04 -22.82 17.33
CA MET A 712 -26.06 -24.26 17.47
C MET A 712 -27.49 -24.67 17.79
N ASN A 713 -28.23 -25.08 16.76
CA ASN A 713 -29.27 -26.09 16.95
C ASN A 713 -28.54 -27.43 17.09
N CYS A 714 -28.37 -27.87 18.34
CA CYS A 714 -28.39 -29.28 18.71
C CYS A 714 -29.56 -29.47 19.66
#